data_AF-A0A368XD67-F1
#
_entry.id   AF-A0A368XD67-F1
#
_cell.length_a   1.000
_cell.length_b   1.000
_cell.length_c   1.000
_cell.angle_alpha   90.00
_cell.angle_beta   90.00
_cell.angle_gamma   90.00
#
_symmetry.space_group_name_H-M   'P 1'
#
loop_
_entity.id
_entity.type
_entity.pdbx_description
1 polymer ?
#
loop_
_entity_poly.entity_id
_entity_poly.type
_entity_poly.pdbx_seq_one_letter_code
_entity_poly.pdbx_strand_id
1 'polypeptide(L)'
;MNTVPRHWRLLPAAIAAAALVACGGSEDKGVDRSAFRAAGMVYAAPQVSSDAAGAQTISVAVLAKDGMKTLSTTAVSADAAAAISAKLVPGNLVDWVPAAEANRVTVASEPAQTFNVVLAKGGSAAAQFDLARFGPEVTRHKDIPGPMVAAGWVYAKSAGSITVGDGRVVLADMAGRPYATPIKRYEETYTLAPDVQVFNVDTSDYSKSAASTVAAIPVTADYAYSTTARQAAYLVFDTNHTESEKAKVVAIWYFTPQSTSDGKPVWDVPSQSPLLADKGTDPVSGQAYMAINATGVTAAPYTRSTEPFEMVKDTMYYVGDNEVASYILKADMGTPNDKSDDKLIKIDAGWANSGYQYWKNMELLGLDPRAVTDVWLTHGHGDHYGTVVEQLRMADNAGKAVKLWASREDVTGITQDQRGNTWNIAGALPASETEIRARTTDFYKYDAWYDYGNVQIMVIWSPGHTPGTTNMLFRVKNPVDGKFLTFGYHGGYGVNGLTTPTAANGFLRLSFQAGFSYLQQSLDVDFVSPQHTNQFPIVEVYQALKAYNRDPANAGKPLTMLEAMRSKVFDSPAVGGTNITSEFANQLEKRRSVISYAASDAANSSYKSIETSGPFKPGREAGPTVTATLLDGGKIVQGFVGPQNKNPAIPLLASGIVTATDQYVNDPAGFYVQVAVQVNDGYPGYLPNNFTQFSPGTNQTITYRGGPVESVHAKPGEVLRTRRLNSLAEAQAVLATIAQGRQVTMTLTPASEIVVPADVTQTFR
;
A
#
# COMPACT_ATOMS: atom_id res chain seq x y z
N MET A 1 60.50 33.44 -19.85
CA MET A 1 59.92 33.42 -21.21
C MET A 1 58.44 33.09 -21.02
N ASN A 2 57.52 34.06 -21.06
CA ASN A 2 56.93 34.71 -22.25
C ASN A 2 56.31 33.64 -23.18
N THR A 3 54.99 33.62 -23.51
CA THR A 3 53.89 34.63 -23.43
C THR A 3 52.48 34.02 -23.24
N VAL A 4 51.46 34.87 -23.02
CA VAL A 4 50.05 34.57 -22.61
C VAL A 4 49.09 35.42 -23.49
N PRO A 5 47.99 34.90 -24.12
CA PRO A 5 46.67 34.84 -23.43
C PRO A 5 45.54 33.88 -23.93
N ARG A 6 44.64 33.51 -22.98
CA ARG A 6 43.14 33.47 -23.01
C ARG A 6 42.34 33.05 -24.28
N HIS A 7 41.31 32.20 -24.13
CA HIS A 7 39.89 32.60 -23.88
C HIS A 7 38.89 31.40 -23.79
N TRP A 8 37.67 31.65 -23.29
CA TRP A 8 36.59 30.69 -22.97
C TRP A 8 35.82 30.13 -24.19
N ARG A 9 35.20 28.94 -24.06
CA ARG A 9 33.71 28.77 -23.86
C ARG A 9 33.24 27.30 -23.75
N LEU A 10 32.11 27.11 -23.06
CA LEU A 10 31.35 25.86 -22.91
C LEU A 10 30.45 25.59 -24.14
N LEU A 11 30.21 24.32 -24.47
CA LEU A 11 29.00 23.72 -25.10
C LEU A 11 29.18 22.16 -25.07
N PRO A 12 28.13 21.33 -25.30
CA PRO A 12 27.84 20.24 -24.37
C PRO A 12 28.17 18.85 -24.91
N ALA A 13 28.36 17.90 -23.98
CA ALA A 13 28.52 16.49 -24.31
C ALA A 13 27.16 15.87 -24.69
N ALA A 14 27.02 15.55 -25.98
CA ALA A 14 26.02 14.62 -26.48
C ALA A 14 26.73 13.54 -27.33
N ILE A 15 26.16 12.34 -27.35
CA ILE A 15 26.56 11.17 -28.17
C ILE A 15 27.86 10.47 -27.71
N ALA A 16 27.67 9.32 -27.07
CA ALA A 16 28.57 8.15 -27.19
C ALA A 16 27.82 6.85 -26.82
N ALA A 17 26.73 6.54 -27.53
CA ALA A 17 26.11 5.22 -27.49
C ALA A 17 26.62 4.38 -28.67
N ALA A 18 27.63 3.54 -28.46
CA ALA A 18 27.99 2.40 -29.31
C ALA A 18 29.25 1.68 -28.79
N ALA A 19 29.11 0.49 -28.21
CA ALA A 19 30.10 -0.61 -28.25
C ALA A 19 29.61 -1.85 -27.47
N LEU A 20 28.82 -2.72 -28.12
CA LEU A 20 28.68 -4.14 -27.78
C LEU A 20 27.95 -4.85 -28.93
N VAL A 21 28.71 -5.44 -29.85
CA VAL A 21 28.20 -6.19 -31.01
C VAL A 21 29.05 -7.46 -31.19
N ALA A 22 28.37 -8.57 -31.48
CA ALA A 22 28.87 -9.93 -31.74
C ALA A 22 29.50 -10.65 -30.52
N CYS A 23 29.20 -11.91 -30.23
CA CYS A 23 28.46 -12.95 -30.98
C CYS A 23 27.32 -13.54 -30.09
N GLY A 24 26.24 -14.14 -30.61
CA GLY A 24 25.78 -14.33 -31.99
C GLY A 24 24.57 -15.29 -32.01
N GLY A 25 23.64 -15.12 -32.96
CA GLY A 25 22.54 -16.07 -33.17
C GLY A 25 21.19 -15.71 -32.54
N SER A 26 20.60 -14.57 -32.90
CA SER A 26 19.15 -14.35 -32.77
C SER A 26 18.50 -14.35 -34.15
N GLU A 27 17.89 -15.47 -34.54
CA GLU A 27 16.72 -15.38 -35.42
C GLU A 27 15.67 -14.56 -34.65
N ASP A 28 15.20 -13.44 -35.22
CA ASP A 28 14.12 -12.64 -34.65
C ASP A 28 12.80 -13.42 -34.84
N LYS A 29 12.62 -14.46 -34.00
CA LYS A 29 11.44 -15.30 -33.97
C LYS A 29 10.30 -14.48 -33.38
N GLY A 30 9.64 -13.71 -34.25
CA GLY A 30 8.47 -12.91 -33.91
C GLY A 30 7.41 -13.76 -33.20
N VAL A 31 6.62 -13.10 -32.34
CA VAL A 31 5.69 -13.79 -31.43
C VAL A 31 4.71 -14.69 -32.20
N ASP A 32 4.50 -15.92 -31.72
CA ASP A 32 3.49 -16.83 -32.28
C ASP A 32 2.07 -16.35 -31.92
N ARG A 33 1.53 -15.49 -32.79
CA ARG A 33 0.19 -14.92 -32.66
C ARG A 33 -0.92 -15.97 -32.85
N SER A 34 -0.61 -17.17 -33.35
CA SER A 34 -1.58 -18.27 -33.46
C SER A 34 -1.88 -18.94 -32.11
N ALA A 35 -1.01 -18.71 -31.11
CA ALA A 35 -1.20 -19.14 -29.73
C ALA A 35 -2.01 -18.13 -28.89
N PHE A 36 -2.36 -16.95 -29.39
CA PHE A 36 -3.12 -15.97 -28.61
C PHE A 36 -4.56 -16.41 -28.36
N ARG A 37 -5.05 -16.16 -27.14
CA ARG A 37 -6.48 -16.14 -26.84
C ARG A 37 -7.11 -14.95 -27.56
N ALA A 38 -8.32 -15.10 -28.08
CA ALA A 38 -9.09 -14.00 -28.63
C ALA A 38 -9.75 -13.21 -27.48
N ALA A 39 -10.04 -11.92 -27.68
CA ALA A 39 -10.63 -11.05 -26.68
C ALA A 39 -11.76 -10.19 -27.25
N GLY A 40 -12.71 -9.81 -26.40
CA GLY A 40 -13.90 -9.06 -26.78
C GLY A 40 -14.77 -8.66 -25.61
N MET A 41 -15.55 -7.60 -25.79
CA MET A 41 -16.48 -7.07 -24.78
C MET A 41 -17.81 -7.83 -24.82
N VAL A 42 -18.26 -8.39 -23.71
CA VAL A 42 -19.61 -8.96 -23.58
C VAL A 42 -20.63 -7.82 -23.62
N TYR A 43 -21.66 -7.92 -24.47
CA TYR A 43 -22.70 -6.87 -24.60
C TYR A 43 -24.14 -7.37 -24.41
N ALA A 44 -24.34 -8.66 -24.15
CA ALA A 44 -25.63 -9.22 -23.75
C ALA A 44 -25.45 -10.35 -22.73
N ALA A 45 -26.45 -10.59 -21.90
CA ALA A 45 -26.43 -11.70 -20.96
C ALA A 45 -26.33 -13.05 -21.69
N PRO A 46 -25.54 -14.02 -21.17
CA PRO A 46 -25.37 -15.32 -21.81
C PRO A 46 -26.71 -16.07 -21.88
N GLN A 47 -26.97 -16.69 -23.02
CA GLN A 47 -28.13 -17.53 -23.25
C GLN A 47 -27.72 -18.98 -23.06
N VAL A 48 -28.48 -19.72 -22.24
CA VAL A 48 -28.21 -21.14 -21.95
C VAL A 48 -29.34 -21.98 -22.55
N SER A 49 -29.00 -22.94 -23.42
CA SER A 49 -29.93 -23.89 -23.99
C SER A 49 -29.59 -25.32 -23.54
N SER A 50 -30.58 -26.05 -23.04
CA SER A 50 -30.44 -27.46 -22.67
C SER A 50 -30.84 -28.37 -23.83
N ASP A 51 -30.12 -29.46 -24.03
CA ASP A 51 -30.57 -30.58 -24.85
C ASP A 51 -31.49 -31.55 -24.06
N ALA A 52 -31.97 -32.60 -24.72
CA ALA A 52 -32.85 -33.60 -24.12
C ALA A 52 -32.17 -34.48 -23.05
N ALA A 53 -30.83 -34.48 -22.97
CA ALA A 53 -30.06 -35.16 -21.93
C ALA A 53 -29.73 -34.24 -20.74
N GLY A 54 -30.12 -32.96 -20.81
CA GLY A 54 -29.84 -31.94 -19.79
C GLY A 54 -28.46 -31.31 -19.90
N ALA A 55 -27.69 -31.60 -20.96
CA ALA A 55 -26.43 -30.91 -21.22
C ALA A 55 -26.71 -29.52 -21.81
N GLN A 56 -25.92 -28.53 -21.40
CA GLN A 56 -26.18 -27.12 -21.64
C GLN A 56 -25.14 -26.51 -22.57
N THR A 57 -25.61 -25.78 -23.58
CA THR A 57 -24.78 -24.94 -24.45
C THR A 57 -24.94 -23.48 -24.03
N ILE A 58 -23.82 -22.79 -23.82
CA ILE A 58 -23.79 -21.37 -23.47
C ILE A 58 -23.50 -20.60 -24.74
N SER A 59 -24.33 -19.60 -25.07
CA SER A 59 -24.11 -18.67 -26.16
C SER A 59 -24.01 -17.24 -25.65
N VAL A 60 -23.01 -16.49 -26.07
CA VAL A 60 -22.75 -15.12 -25.60
C VAL A 60 -22.42 -14.18 -26.75
N ALA A 61 -23.00 -12.98 -26.70
CA ALA A 61 -22.77 -11.94 -27.68
C ALA A 61 -21.59 -11.06 -27.27
N VAL A 62 -20.58 -10.96 -28.14
CA VAL A 62 -19.34 -10.21 -27.93
C VAL A 62 -19.05 -9.23 -29.06
N LEU A 63 -18.37 -8.14 -28.70
CA LEU A 63 -17.79 -7.16 -29.62
C LEU A 63 -16.28 -7.45 -29.69
N ALA A 64 -15.78 -8.02 -30.79
CA ALA A 64 -14.41 -8.51 -30.91
C ALA A 64 -13.63 -7.80 -32.04
N LYS A 65 -12.31 -8.01 -32.11
CA LYS A 65 -11.45 -7.42 -33.16
C LYS A 65 -11.79 -7.83 -34.60
N ASP A 66 -12.71 -8.77 -34.78
CA ASP A 66 -13.21 -9.28 -36.05
C ASP A 66 -14.75 -9.15 -36.17
N GLY A 67 -15.33 -8.22 -35.41
CA GLY A 67 -16.73 -7.80 -35.51
C GLY A 67 -17.62 -8.18 -34.32
N MET A 68 -18.91 -7.94 -34.47
CA MET A 68 -19.95 -8.38 -33.51
C MET A 68 -20.27 -9.86 -33.76
N LYS A 69 -20.24 -10.69 -32.71
CA LYS A 69 -20.35 -12.15 -32.84
C LYS A 69 -21.15 -12.76 -31.70
N THR A 70 -21.88 -13.84 -31.99
CA THR A 70 -22.38 -14.77 -30.97
C THR A 70 -21.46 -15.98 -30.92
N LEU A 71 -20.73 -16.12 -29.82
CA LEU A 71 -19.91 -17.29 -29.53
C LEU A 71 -20.77 -18.37 -28.87
N SER A 72 -20.48 -19.65 -29.10
CA SER A 72 -21.03 -20.74 -28.28
C SER A 72 -19.98 -21.75 -27.83
N THR A 73 -20.21 -22.35 -26.66
CA THR A 73 -19.47 -23.53 -26.18
C THR A 73 -19.93 -24.81 -26.89
N THR A 74 -19.25 -25.93 -26.63
CA THR A 74 -19.88 -27.26 -26.72
C THR A 74 -20.91 -27.44 -25.60
N ALA A 75 -21.73 -28.49 -25.67
CA ALA A 75 -22.60 -28.85 -24.55
C ALA A 75 -21.75 -29.32 -23.34
N VAL A 76 -22.13 -28.86 -22.14
CA VAL A 76 -21.45 -29.15 -20.85
C VAL A 76 -22.48 -29.50 -19.76
N SER A 77 -22.03 -29.89 -18.57
CA SER A 77 -22.94 -30.05 -17.42
C SER A 77 -23.54 -28.72 -16.96
N ALA A 78 -24.66 -28.76 -16.23
CA ALA A 78 -25.30 -27.55 -15.69
C ALA A 78 -24.36 -26.77 -14.76
N ASP A 79 -23.57 -27.45 -13.92
CA ASP A 79 -22.59 -26.81 -13.03
C ASP A 79 -21.47 -26.09 -13.82
N ALA A 80 -20.96 -26.74 -14.87
CA ALA A 80 -19.98 -26.13 -15.77
C ALA A 80 -20.57 -24.92 -16.51
N ALA A 81 -21.84 -25.00 -16.94
CA ALA A 81 -22.53 -23.89 -17.59
C ALA A 81 -22.77 -22.71 -16.63
N ALA A 82 -23.08 -22.96 -15.36
CA ALA A 82 -23.17 -21.93 -14.33
C ALA A 82 -21.81 -21.25 -14.09
N ALA A 83 -20.73 -22.04 -13.95
CA ALA A 83 -19.38 -21.53 -13.76
C ALA A 83 -18.87 -20.68 -14.93
N ILE A 84 -19.16 -21.09 -16.18
CA ILE A 84 -18.88 -20.33 -17.41
C ILE A 84 -19.70 -19.03 -17.44
N SER A 85 -21.02 -19.13 -17.22
CA SER A 85 -21.93 -17.98 -17.32
C SER A 85 -21.63 -16.89 -16.29
N ALA A 86 -21.14 -17.26 -15.11
CA ALA A 86 -20.76 -16.31 -14.05
C ALA A 86 -19.63 -15.32 -14.45
N LYS A 87 -18.84 -15.63 -15.49
CA LYS A 87 -17.80 -14.72 -16.02
C LYS A 87 -18.33 -13.73 -17.06
N LEU A 88 -19.45 -14.06 -17.70
CA LEU A 88 -19.98 -13.42 -18.90
C LEU A 88 -20.97 -12.28 -18.57
N VAL A 89 -20.53 -11.32 -17.75
CA VAL A 89 -21.32 -10.14 -17.40
C VAL A 89 -21.20 -9.07 -18.51
N PRO A 90 -22.30 -8.47 -18.99
CA PRO A 90 -22.25 -7.34 -19.92
C PRO A 90 -21.36 -6.19 -19.40
N GLY A 91 -20.46 -5.69 -20.25
CA GLY A 91 -19.42 -4.75 -19.87
C GLY A 91 -18.11 -5.39 -19.40
N ASN A 92 -18.00 -6.72 -19.31
CA ASN A 92 -16.69 -7.35 -19.11
C ASN A 92 -15.97 -7.51 -20.45
N LEU A 93 -14.72 -7.05 -20.51
CA LEU A 93 -13.75 -7.49 -21.49
C LEU A 93 -13.28 -8.89 -21.08
N VAL A 94 -13.63 -9.88 -21.88
CA VAL A 94 -13.27 -11.29 -21.66
C VAL A 94 -12.40 -11.81 -22.77
N ASP A 95 -11.65 -12.88 -22.47
CA ASP A 95 -10.82 -13.58 -23.42
C ASP A 95 -11.14 -15.10 -23.45
N TRP A 96 -10.92 -15.75 -24.59
CA TRP A 96 -11.23 -17.16 -24.80
C TRP A 96 -10.27 -17.84 -25.78
N VAL A 97 -10.21 -19.17 -25.74
CA VAL A 97 -9.51 -19.96 -26.78
C VAL A 97 -10.51 -20.27 -27.90
N PRO A 98 -10.31 -19.76 -29.14
CA PRO A 98 -11.14 -20.14 -30.28
C PRO A 98 -11.08 -21.64 -30.55
N ALA A 99 -12.18 -22.24 -30.98
CA ALA A 99 -12.15 -23.60 -31.54
C ALA A 99 -11.95 -23.56 -33.06
N ALA A 100 -11.78 -24.72 -33.70
CA ALA A 100 -11.59 -24.82 -35.16
C ALA A 100 -12.85 -24.43 -35.96
N GLU A 101 -14.04 -24.59 -35.36
CA GLU A 101 -15.30 -24.11 -35.93
C GLU A 101 -15.47 -22.60 -35.71
N ALA A 102 -15.96 -21.90 -36.73
CA ALA A 102 -16.24 -20.46 -36.64
C ALA A 102 -17.25 -20.17 -35.52
N ASN A 103 -16.94 -19.16 -34.70
CA ASN A 103 -17.74 -18.72 -33.55
C ASN A 103 -17.95 -19.79 -32.45
N ARG A 104 -17.08 -20.80 -32.38
CA ARG A 104 -17.03 -21.75 -31.26
C ARG A 104 -15.88 -21.46 -30.30
N VAL A 105 -16.09 -21.82 -29.05
CA VAL A 105 -15.13 -21.65 -27.95
C VAL A 105 -14.68 -23.01 -27.43
N THR A 106 -13.38 -23.17 -27.24
CA THR A 106 -12.82 -24.35 -26.57
C THR A 106 -13.11 -24.25 -25.07
N VAL A 107 -13.93 -25.17 -24.55
CA VAL A 107 -14.21 -25.28 -23.12
C VAL A 107 -12.94 -25.72 -22.39
N ALA A 108 -12.57 -24.99 -21.34
CA ALA A 108 -11.41 -25.32 -20.53
C ALA A 108 -11.68 -26.52 -19.60
N SER A 109 -10.64 -27.25 -19.21
CA SER A 109 -10.75 -28.36 -18.26
C SER A 109 -11.29 -27.94 -16.89
N GLU A 110 -10.98 -26.71 -16.48
CA GLU A 110 -11.69 -25.99 -15.43
C GLU A 110 -12.71 -25.05 -16.10
N PRO A 111 -14.03 -25.33 -16.05
CA PRO A 111 -15.04 -24.57 -16.79
C PRO A 111 -14.98 -23.06 -16.53
N ALA A 112 -14.65 -22.64 -15.30
CA ALA A 112 -14.54 -21.23 -14.91
C ALA A 112 -13.40 -20.46 -15.62
N GLN A 113 -12.48 -21.16 -16.32
CA GLN A 113 -11.39 -20.58 -17.11
C GLN A 113 -11.68 -20.56 -18.63
N THR A 114 -12.87 -21.02 -19.07
CA THR A 114 -13.27 -20.97 -20.48
C THR A 114 -13.26 -19.52 -21.00
N PHE A 115 -13.77 -18.61 -20.19
CA PHE A 115 -13.61 -17.16 -20.35
C PHE A 115 -12.95 -16.58 -19.10
N ASN A 116 -11.85 -15.83 -19.22
CA ASN A 116 -11.34 -15.05 -18.10
C ASN A 116 -11.79 -13.60 -18.26
N VAL A 117 -11.94 -12.90 -17.15
CA VAL A 117 -12.27 -11.47 -17.14
C VAL A 117 -10.95 -10.70 -17.07
N VAL A 118 -10.66 -9.92 -18.11
CA VAL A 118 -9.46 -9.07 -18.18
C VAL A 118 -9.74 -7.72 -17.54
N LEU A 119 -10.82 -7.05 -17.95
CA LEU A 119 -11.33 -5.81 -17.34
C LEU A 119 -12.85 -5.89 -17.16
N ALA A 120 -13.38 -5.30 -16.10
CA ALA A 120 -14.79 -5.44 -15.71
C ALA A 120 -15.50 -4.08 -15.59
N LYS A 121 -16.15 -3.60 -16.65
CA LYS A 121 -16.94 -2.36 -16.60
C LYS A 121 -18.27 -2.57 -15.88
N GLY A 122 -18.99 -3.65 -16.21
CA GLY A 122 -20.26 -4.02 -15.59
C GLY A 122 -21.25 -2.84 -15.45
N GLY A 123 -21.92 -2.75 -14.31
CA GLY A 123 -22.68 -1.56 -13.92
C GLY A 123 -21.86 -0.47 -13.22
N SER A 124 -20.52 -0.56 -13.22
CA SER A 124 -19.66 0.34 -12.43
C SER A 124 -19.65 1.76 -13.00
N ALA A 125 -19.84 2.75 -12.13
CA ALA A 125 -19.62 4.16 -12.43
C ALA A 125 -18.15 4.59 -12.26
N ALA A 126 -17.32 3.75 -11.61
CA ALA A 126 -15.91 4.07 -11.37
C ALA A 126 -15.10 4.06 -12.68
N ALA A 127 -14.11 4.94 -12.76
CA ALA A 127 -13.15 4.95 -13.86
C ALA A 127 -12.11 3.84 -13.68
N GLN A 128 -11.73 3.20 -14.78
CA GLN A 128 -10.75 2.11 -14.83
C GLN A 128 -9.61 2.49 -15.77
N PHE A 129 -8.39 2.14 -15.36
CA PHE A 129 -7.13 2.55 -15.98
C PHE A 129 -6.16 1.37 -15.97
N ASP A 130 -5.38 1.26 -17.02
CA ASP A 130 -4.49 0.12 -17.28
C ASP A 130 -3.42 0.53 -18.31
N LEU A 131 -2.15 0.23 -18.06
CA LEU A 131 -1.05 0.58 -18.98
C LEU A 131 -0.93 -0.51 -20.04
N ALA A 132 -0.61 -0.17 -21.29
CA ALA A 132 -0.41 -1.19 -22.33
C ALA A 132 0.59 -2.27 -21.90
N ARG A 133 1.71 -1.85 -21.29
CA ARG A 133 2.80 -2.75 -20.99
C ARG A 133 2.59 -3.54 -19.69
N PHE A 134 1.83 -3.05 -18.71
CA PHE A 134 1.77 -3.61 -17.35
C PHE A 134 0.40 -3.48 -16.71
N GLY A 135 -0.09 -4.56 -16.10
CA GLY A 135 -1.43 -4.64 -15.52
C GLY A 135 -2.19 -5.86 -16.05
N PRO A 136 -3.53 -5.81 -16.08
CA PRO A 136 -4.33 -6.75 -16.84
C PRO A 136 -3.87 -6.91 -18.29
N GLU A 137 -3.69 -8.15 -18.73
CA GLU A 137 -3.41 -8.47 -20.13
C GLU A 137 -4.19 -9.74 -20.50
N VAL A 138 -4.36 -10.02 -21.80
CA VAL A 138 -5.03 -11.24 -22.24
C VAL A 138 -4.28 -12.47 -21.72
N THR A 139 -5.00 -13.48 -21.26
CA THR A 139 -4.40 -14.62 -20.54
C THR A 139 -3.46 -15.39 -21.44
N ARG A 140 -2.29 -15.75 -20.91
CA ARG A 140 -1.28 -16.62 -21.54
C ARG A 140 -1.88 -17.95 -22.02
N HIS A 141 -1.45 -18.42 -23.18
CA HIS A 141 -1.86 -19.71 -23.75
C HIS A 141 -0.72 -20.36 -24.55
N LYS A 142 -0.59 -21.69 -24.46
CA LYS A 142 0.54 -22.47 -25.04
C LYS A 142 1.91 -21.83 -24.73
N ASP A 143 2.10 -21.45 -23.47
CA ASP A 143 3.26 -20.74 -22.95
C ASP A 143 3.55 -19.32 -23.50
N ILE A 144 2.78 -18.82 -24.47
CA ILE A 144 2.92 -17.48 -25.05
C ILE A 144 2.09 -16.45 -24.25
N PRO A 145 2.67 -15.33 -23.78
CA PRO A 145 1.92 -14.24 -23.15
C PRO A 145 0.86 -13.69 -24.10
N GLY A 146 -0.35 -13.42 -23.62
CA GLY A 146 -1.43 -12.90 -24.47
C GLY A 146 -1.27 -11.42 -24.82
N PRO A 147 -2.05 -10.89 -25.77
CA PRO A 147 -2.03 -9.49 -26.15
C PRO A 147 -2.18 -8.50 -24.98
N MET A 148 -1.49 -7.37 -25.11
CA MET A 148 -1.61 -6.24 -24.19
C MET A 148 -3.03 -5.66 -24.18
N VAL A 149 -3.39 -5.03 -23.06
CA VAL A 149 -4.61 -4.23 -22.88
C VAL A 149 -4.22 -2.87 -22.31
N ALA A 150 -4.98 -1.82 -22.62
CA ALA A 150 -4.85 -0.53 -21.96
C ALA A 150 -6.23 0.10 -21.72
N ALA A 151 -6.34 0.93 -20.69
CA ALA A 151 -7.57 1.62 -20.33
C ALA A 151 -7.30 3.02 -19.77
N GLY A 152 -8.25 3.93 -20.01
CA GLY A 152 -8.25 5.26 -19.40
C GLY A 152 -9.18 6.23 -20.10
N TRP A 153 -9.03 7.52 -19.78
CA TRP A 153 -9.77 8.59 -20.45
C TRP A 153 -9.08 9.02 -21.73
N VAL A 154 -9.84 9.09 -22.83
CA VAL A 154 -9.37 9.52 -24.16
C VAL A 154 -9.14 11.02 -24.15
N TYR A 155 -7.91 11.46 -24.43
CA TYR A 155 -7.53 12.87 -24.49
C TYR A 155 -7.22 13.37 -25.91
N ALA A 156 -6.73 12.49 -26.78
CA ALA A 156 -6.48 12.81 -28.17
C ALA A 156 -6.67 11.57 -29.06
N LYS A 157 -6.84 11.82 -30.35
CA LYS A 157 -7.00 10.79 -31.38
C LYS A 157 -6.70 11.36 -32.76
N SER A 158 -6.30 10.50 -33.68
CA SER A 158 -6.17 10.79 -35.11
C SER A 158 -6.65 9.59 -35.92
N ALA A 159 -6.52 9.61 -37.25
CA ALA A 159 -6.79 8.42 -38.08
C ALA A 159 -5.85 7.24 -37.77
N GLY A 160 -4.67 7.49 -37.18
CA GLY A 160 -3.64 6.47 -36.90
C GLY A 160 -3.18 6.39 -35.45
N SER A 161 -3.78 7.14 -34.52
CA SER A 161 -3.38 7.14 -33.10
C SER A 161 -4.54 7.40 -32.13
N ILE A 162 -4.37 6.95 -30.89
CA ILE A 162 -5.23 7.30 -29.74
C ILE A 162 -4.37 7.56 -28.50
N THR A 163 -4.77 8.53 -27.67
CA THR A 163 -4.10 8.90 -26.42
C THR A 163 -5.06 8.71 -25.25
N VAL A 164 -4.66 7.93 -24.24
CA VAL A 164 -5.44 7.67 -23.02
C VAL A 164 -4.62 7.95 -21.76
N GLY A 165 -5.27 8.32 -20.65
CA GLY A 165 -4.60 8.56 -19.37
C GLY A 165 -5.55 8.74 -18.17
N ASP A 166 -4.98 9.03 -16.99
CA ASP A 166 -5.72 9.39 -15.76
C ASP A 166 -6.05 10.88 -15.66
N GLY A 167 -5.56 11.69 -16.60
CA GLY A 167 -5.74 13.14 -16.59
C GLY A 167 -4.97 13.88 -15.51
N ARG A 168 -4.08 13.22 -14.76
CA ARG A 168 -3.29 13.84 -13.69
C ARG A 168 -2.13 14.64 -14.29
N VAL A 169 -2.29 15.96 -14.28
CA VAL A 169 -1.28 16.92 -14.77
C VAL A 169 -0.70 17.73 -13.61
N VAL A 170 0.63 17.86 -13.58
CA VAL A 170 1.37 18.66 -12.60
C VAL A 170 2.02 19.85 -13.31
N LEU A 171 1.63 21.06 -12.91
CA LEU A 171 2.05 22.31 -13.54
C LEU A 171 3.22 22.99 -12.82
N ALA A 172 3.36 22.79 -11.51
CA ALA A 172 4.39 23.39 -10.66
C ALA A 172 4.80 22.45 -9.52
N ASP A 173 5.95 22.71 -8.89
CA ASP A 173 6.30 22.04 -7.63
C ASP A 173 5.59 22.64 -6.41
N MET A 174 5.83 22.05 -5.24
CA MET A 174 5.13 22.42 -4.01
C MET A 174 5.50 23.81 -3.45
N ALA A 175 6.52 24.49 -4.01
CA ALA A 175 6.80 25.90 -3.77
C ALA A 175 6.28 26.82 -4.90
N GLY A 176 5.40 26.31 -5.78
CA GLY A 176 4.73 27.10 -6.82
C GLY A 176 5.56 27.38 -8.08
N ARG A 177 6.79 26.85 -8.23
CA ARG A 177 7.61 27.09 -9.42
C ARG A 177 7.15 26.19 -10.58
N PRO A 178 6.79 26.75 -11.75
CA PRO A 178 6.26 25.98 -12.87
C PRO A 178 7.29 24.98 -13.41
N TYR A 179 6.82 23.90 -14.01
CA TYR A 179 7.62 23.06 -14.89
C TYR A 179 7.65 23.66 -16.31
N ALA A 180 8.77 23.52 -17.02
CA ALA A 180 8.89 23.96 -18.41
C ALA A 180 7.96 23.19 -19.36
N THR A 181 7.56 21.97 -18.97
CA THR A 181 6.54 21.17 -19.62
C THR A 181 5.67 20.55 -18.52
N PRO A 182 4.33 20.63 -18.62
CA PRO A 182 3.42 19.94 -17.70
C PRO A 182 3.75 18.44 -17.60
N ILE A 183 3.88 17.92 -16.38
CA ILE A 183 4.13 16.49 -16.15
C ILE A 183 2.78 15.78 -16.13
N LYS A 184 2.58 14.83 -17.04
CA LYS A 184 1.43 13.92 -17.02
C LYS A 184 1.85 12.65 -16.28
N ARG A 185 1.14 12.26 -15.21
CA ARG A 185 1.53 11.11 -14.38
C ARG A 185 1.25 9.79 -15.10
N TYR A 186 0.05 9.62 -15.65
CA TYR A 186 -0.28 8.54 -16.57
C TYR A 186 -0.96 9.09 -17.83
N GLU A 187 -0.23 9.06 -18.94
CA GLU A 187 -0.77 9.22 -20.29
C GLU A 187 0.10 8.45 -21.28
N GLU A 188 -0.53 7.68 -22.17
CA GLU A 188 0.13 6.91 -23.22
C GLU A 188 -0.56 7.16 -24.57
N THR A 189 0.24 7.21 -25.65
CA THR A 189 -0.25 7.39 -27.02
C THR A 189 0.14 6.20 -27.87
N TYR A 190 -0.86 5.56 -28.49
CA TYR A 190 -0.70 4.30 -29.20
C TYR A 190 -0.96 4.46 -30.70
N THR A 191 -0.28 3.63 -31.49
CA THR A 191 -0.53 3.50 -32.93
C THR A 191 -1.74 2.58 -33.16
N LEU A 192 -2.63 2.98 -34.08
CA LEU A 192 -3.77 2.17 -34.48
C LEU A 192 -3.39 1.23 -35.64
N ALA A 193 -3.98 0.04 -35.67
CA ALA A 193 -3.97 -0.79 -36.87
C ALA A 193 -4.84 -0.16 -37.97
N PRO A 194 -4.51 -0.30 -39.27
CA PRO A 194 -5.31 0.26 -40.37
C PRO A 194 -6.76 -0.26 -40.41
N ASP A 195 -6.99 -1.45 -39.85
CA ASP A 195 -8.24 -2.20 -39.77
C ASP A 195 -8.84 -2.24 -38.34
N VAL A 196 -8.38 -1.34 -37.45
CA VAL A 196 -8.83 -1.26 -36.05
C VAL A 196 -10.36 -1.24 -35.94
N GLN A 197 -10.92 -2.16 -35.17
CA GLN A 197 -12.35 -2.19 -34.88
C GLN A 197 -12.66 -1.21 -33.74
N VAL A 198 -13.72 -0.41 -33.90
CA VAL A 198 -14.16 0.54 -32.89
C VAL A 198 -15.62 0.26 -32.56
N PHE A 199 -15.95 0.23 -31.27
CA PHE A 199 -17.30 -0.01 -30.78
C PHE A 199 -17.73 1.09 -29.81
N ASN A 200 -18.97 1.55 -29.98
CA ASN A 200 -19.67 2.29 -28.95
C ASN A 200 -20.35 1.28 -28.02
N VAL A 201 -20.01 1.32 -26.74
CA VAL A 201 -20.59 0.46 -25.71
C VAL A 201 -21.56 1.29 -24.87
N ASP A 202 -22.86 1.05 -25.05
CA ASP A 202 -23.90 1.72 -24.28
C ASP A 202 -23.99 1.07 -22.88
N THR A 203 -23.47 1.76 -21.89
CA THR A 203 -23.45 1.30 -20.49
C THR A 203 -24.78 1.52 -19.76
N SER A 204 -25.74 2.22 -20.38
CA SER A 204 -27.12 2.30 -19.89
C SER A 204 -27.97 1.12 -20.36
N ASP A 205 -27.65 0.56 -21.53
CA ASP A 205 -28.23 -0.67 -22.07
C ASP A 205 -27.25 -1.34 -23.04
N TYR A 206 -26.49 -2.32 -22.55
CA TYR A 206 -25.45 -2.99 -23.31
C TYR A 206 -25.95 -3.60 -24.63
N SER A 207 -27.24 -3.96 -24.73
CA SER A 207 -27.82 -4.51 -25.97
C SER A 207 -27.85 -3.51 -27.14
N LYS A 208 -27.73 -2.21 -26.86
CA LYS A 208 -27.63 -1.13 -27.86
C LYS A 208 -26.19 -0.86 -28.34
N SER A 209 -25.20 -1.59 -27.82
CA SER A 209 -23.80 -1.44 -28.24
C SER A 209 -23.62 -1.82 -29.71
N ALA A 210 -22.80 -1.06 -30.44
CA ALA A 210 -22.68 -1.18 -31.89
C ALA A 210 -21.27 -0.85 -32.41
N ALA A 211 -20.98 -1.28 -33.63
CA ALA A 211 -19.81 -0.82 -34.38
C ALA A 211 -19.84 0.70 -34.59
N SER A 212 -18.66 1.32 -34.58
CA SER A 212 -18.45 2.76 -34.64
C SER A 212 -17.15 3.06 -35.40
N THR A 213 -16.63 4.28 -35.32
CA THR A 213 -15.40 4.71 -36.00
C THR A 213 -14.51 5.52 -35.07
N VAL A 214 -13.20 5.57 -35.36
CA VAL A 214 -12.26 6.43 -34.64
C VAL A 214 -12.71 7.90 -34.69
N ALA A 215 -13.33 8.34 -35.78
CA ALA A 215 -13.89 9.69 -35.91
C ALA A 215 -15.04 9.98 -34.93
N ALA A 216 -15.83 8.96 -34.54
CA ALA A 216 -16.97 9.10 -33.64
C ALA A 216 -16.63 9.04 -32.14
N ILE A 217 -15.46 8.52 -31.75
CA ILE A 217 -15.02 8.48 -30.33
C ILE A 217 -14.95 9.91 -29.76
N PRO A 218 -15.66 10.28 -28.68
CA PRO A 218 -15.47 11.59 -28.05
C PRO A 218 -14.05 11.76 -27.47
N VAL A 219 -13.65 13.00 -27.18
CA VAL A 219 -12.42 13.28 -26.42
C VAL A 219 -12.77 14.05 -25.15
N THR A 220 -12.01 13.81 -24.09
CA THR A 220 -12.08 14.59 -22.85
C THR A 220 -11.41 15.93 -23.11
N ALA A 221 -12.21 17.00 -23.21
CA ALA A 221 -11.76 18.27 -23.80
C ALA A 221 -10.71 19.03 -22.97
N ASP A 222 -10.67 18.80 -21.65
CA ASP A 222 -9.74 19.45 -20.71
C ASP A 222 -9.33 18.47 -19.61
N TYR A 223 -8.11 18.64 -19.10
CA TYR A 223 -7.56 17.91 -17.96
C TYR A 223 -8.08 18.48 -16.64
N ALA A 224 -8.52 19.75 -16.61
CA ALA A 224 -9.08 20.41 -15.44
C ALA A 224 -10.10 19.51 -14.73
N TYR A 225 -9.93 19.33 -13.41
CA TYR A 225 -10.76 18.42 -12.61
C TYR A 225 -12.25 18.78 -12.64
N SER A 226 -12.58 20.05 -12.84
CA SER A 226 -13.94 20.56 -13.09
C SER A 226 -14.63 19.95 -14.31
N THR A 227 -13.87 19.43 -15.29
CA THR A 227 -14.41 18.64 -16.39
C THR A 227 -14.71 17.23 -15.89
N THR A 228 -15.95 17.02 -15.44
CA THR A 228 -16.41 15.76 -14.85
C THR A 228 -16.79 14.72 -15.88
N ALA A 229 -17.38 15.10 -17.02
CA ALA A 229 -17.68 14.18 -18.11
C ALA A 229 -16.40 13.81 -18.87
N ARG A 230 -15.95 12.55 -18.74
CA ARG A 230 -14.70 12.05 -19.30
C ARG A 230 -14.93 10.78 -20.12
N GLN A 231 -14.39 10.76 -21.34
CA GLN A 231 -14.58 9.65 -22.26
C GLN A 231 -13.66 8.49 -21.89
N ALA A 232 -14.18 7.45 -21.24
CA ALA A 232 -13.42 6.23 -20.99
C ALA A 232 -13.38 5.32 -22.25
N ALA A 233 -12.27 4.61 -22.42
CA ALA A 233 -12.14 3.54 -23.41
C ALA A 233 -11.22 2.40 -22.92
N TYR A 234 -11.45 1.19 -23.44
CA TYR A 234 -10.51 0.06 -23.39
C TYR A 234 -9.91 -0.17 -24.78
N LEU A 235 -8.65 -0.60 -24.81
CA LEU A 235 -7.86 -0.85 -26.01
C LEU A 235 -7.25 -2.27 -25.92
N VAL A 236 -7.27 -3.04 -27.01
CA VAL A 236 -6.55 -4.32 -27.13
C VAL A 236 -5.57 -4.25 -28.30
N PHE A 237 -4.37 -4.79 -28.11
CA PHE A 237 -3.27 -4.74 -29.07
C PHE A 237 -3.15 -6.01 -29.94
N ASP A 238 -2.35 -5.95 -31.00
CA ASP A 238 -2.06 -7.06 -31.91
C ASP A 238 -0.97 -8.04 -31.41
N THR A 239 -0.30 -7.70 -30.31
CA THR A 239 0.83 -8.45 -29.73
C THR A 239 0.96 -8.21 -28.23
N ASN A 240 1.89 -8.92 -27.59
CA ASN A 240 2.11 -8.92 -26.14
C ASN A 240 3.26 -7.98 -25.71
N HIS A 241 3.53 -7.92 -24.41
CA HIS A 241 4.52 -7.01 -23.80
C HIS A 241 5.98 -7.23 -24.28
N THR A 242 6.30 -8.33 -24.98
CA THR A 242 7.65 -8.56 -25.55
C THR A 242 7.89 -7.81 -26.85
N GLU A 243 6.83 -7.41 -27.56
CA GLU A 243 6.88 -6.60 -28.79
C GLU A 243 6.25 -5.21 -28.59
N SER A 244 6.17 -4.69 -27.35
CA SER A 244 5.40 -3.48 -26.99
C SER A 244 5.65 -2.28 -27.90
N GLU A 245 6.91 -2.01 -28.24
CA GLU A 245 7.34 -0.89 -29.10
C GLU A 245 6.81 -0.97 -30.55
N LYS A 246 6.42 -2.17 -31.01
CA LYS A 246 5.89 -2.44 -32.36
C LYS A 246 4.36 -2.61 -32.35
N ALA A 247 3.74 -2.65 -31.18
CA ALA A 247 2.34 -3.04 -31.00
C ALA A 247 1.36 -1.99 -31.56
N LYS A 248 0.23 -2.48 -32.06
CA LYS A 248 -0.85 -1.66 -32.61
C LYS A 248 -2.19 -2.03 -31.98
N VAL A 249 -3.00 -1.03 -31.70
CA VAL A 249 -4.37 -1.23 -31.21
C VAL A 249 -5.23 -1.78 -32.35
N VAL A 250 -5.87 -2.93 -32.12
CA VAL A 250 -6.74 -3.64 -33.08
C VAL A 250 -8.22 -3.59 -32.71
N ALA A 251 -8.54 -3.29 -31.44
CA ALA A 251 -9.90 -3.07 -31.00
C ALA A 251 -9.98 -1.96 -29.94
N ILE A 252 -11.02 -1.13 -30.04
CA ILE A 252 -11.34 -0.04 -29.11
C ILE A 252 -12.81 -0.14 -28.71
N TRP A 253 -13.08 -0.15 -27.40
CA TRP A 253 -14.43 -0.02 -26.85
C TRP A 253 -14.49 1.29 -26.06
N TYR A 254 -15.25 2.27 -26.56
CA TYR A 254 -15.51 3.50 -25.81
C TYR A 254 -16.92 3.48 -25.24
N PHE A 255 -17.07 4.00 -24.02
CA PHE A 255 -18.31 3.86 -23.25
C PHE A 255 -19.19 5.10 -23.38
N THR A 256 -20.48 4.90 -23.61
CA THR A 256 -21.51 5.95 -23.51
C THR A 256 -22.59 5.57 -22.48
N PRO A 257 -23.21 6.53 -21.76
CA PRO A 257 -22.74 7.91 -21.58
C PRO A 257 -21.31 7.96 -21.02
N GLN A 258 -20.68 9.13 -21.11
CA GLN A 258 -19.33 9.34 -20.58
C GLN A 258 -19.26 9.03 -19.09
N SER A 259 -18.08 8.60 -18.62
CA SER A 259 -17.85 8.38 -17.20
C SER A 259 -17.76 9.71 -16.47
N THR A 260 -18.24 9.77 -15.23
CA THR A 260 -18.24 10.99 -14.42
C THR A 260 -17.12 10.93 -13.39
N SER A 261 -16.12 11.81 -13.49
CA SER A 261 -15.12 12.01 -12.44
C SER A 261 -15.72 12.75 -11.24
N ASP A 262 -15.02 12.76 -10.10
CA ASP A 262 -15.55 13.33 -8.86
C ASP A 262 -15.53 14.86 -8.80
N GLY A 263 -14.95 15.52 -9.79
CA GLY A 263 -14.86 16.97 -9.88
C GLY A 263 -13.85 17.60 -8.91
N LYS A 264 -12.97 16.83 -8.26
CA LYS A 264 -12.08 17.34 -7.20
C LYS A 264 -10.63 17.50 -7.64
N PRO A 265 -9.90 18.51 -7.09
CA PRO A 265 -8.47 18.67 -7.32
C PRO A 265 -7.67 17.50 -6.74
N VAL A 266 -6.64 17.07 -7.48
CA VAL A 266 -5.71 15.99 -7.11
C VAL A 266 -4.29 16.55 -7.00
N TRP A 267 -3.55 16.09 -5.99
CA TRP A 267 -2.23 16.60 -5.61
C TRP A 267 -1.20 15.47 -5.57
N ASP A 268 0.10 15.79 -5.57
CA ASP A 268 1.13 14.77 -5.32
C ASP A 268 1.29 14.48 -3.82
N VAL A 269 0.86 15.40 -2.95
CA VAL A 269 0.79 15.21 -1.49
C VAL A 269 -0.59 14.67 -1.10
N PRO A 270 -0.72 14.02 0.09
CA PRO A 270 -2.02 13.60 0.62
C PRO A 270 -3.07 14.72 0.63
N SER A 271 -4.35 14.35 0.50
CA SER A 271 -5.45 15.31 0.66
C SER A 271 -5.37 15.99 2.02
N GLN A 272 -5.69 17.30 2.08
CA GLN A 272 -5.60 18.11 3.29
C GLN A 272 -4.19 18.25 3.91
N SER A 273 -3.13 17.95 3.15
CA SER A 273 -1.75 18.19 3.59
C SER A 273 -1.48 19.68 3.86
N PRO A 274 -0.72 20.06 4.90
CA PRO A 274 -0.33 21.45 5.17
C PRO A 274 0.41 22.13 4.02
N LEU A 275 1.05 21.38 3.12
CA LEU A 275 1.71 21.92 1.93
C LEU A 275 0.74 22.48 0.87
N LEU A 276 -0.57 22.36 1.11
CA LEU A 276 -1.65 22.94 0.31
C LEU A 276 -2.17 24.28 0.87
N ALA A 277 -1.70 24.72 2.04
CA ALA A 277 -2.26 25.87 2.75
C ALA A 277 -2.14 27.22 1.99
N ASP A 278 -1.07 27.39 1.22
CA ASP A 278 -0.76 28.56 0.39
C ASP A 278 -1.33 28.47 -1.04
N LYS A 279 -1.91 27.33 -1.42
CA LYS A 279 -2.38 27.08 -2.80
C LYS A 279 -3.71 27.78 -3.12
N GLY A 280 -4.34 28.40 -2.13
CA GLY A 280 -5.56 29.19 -2.28
C GLY A 280 -6.84 28.35 -2.26
N THR A 281 -7.81 28.77 -3.07
CA THR A 281 -9.19 28.26 -3.08
C THR A 281 -9.52 27.60 -4.41
N ASP A 282 -10.21 26.46 -4.35
CA ASP A 282 -10.81 25.81 -5.51
C ASP A 282 -11.95 26.68 -6.07
N PRO A 283 -11.89 27.11 -7.35
CA PRO A 283 -12.94 27.91 -7.98
C PRO A 283 -14.27 27.16 -8.16
N VAL A 284 -14.31 25.83 -8.04
CA VAL A 284 -15.53 25.02 -8.18
C VAL A 284 -16.31 24.95 -6.88
N SER A 285 -15.68 24.50 -5.78
CA SER A 285 -16.33 24.34 -4.47
C SER A 285 -16.29 25.58 -3.58
N GLY A 286 -15.42 26.55 -3.88
CA GLY A 286 -15.15 27.70 -3.02
C GLY A 286 -14.39 27.36 -1.73
N GLN A 287 -13.89 26.12 -1.57
CA GLN A 287 -13.12 25.68 -0.42
C GLN A 287 -11.62 25.90 -0.62
N ALA A 288 -10.89 26.21 0.46
CA ALA A 288 -9.42 26.19 0.44
C ALA A 288 -8.93 24.79 0.04
N TYR A 289 -7.88 24.67 -0.78
CA TYR A 289 -7.43 23.34 -1.25
C TYR A 289 -7.01 22.40 -0.10
N MET A 290 -6.41 22.96 0.95
CA MET A 290 -6.11 22.26 2.22
C MET A 290 -7.37 21.73 2.96
N ALA A 291 -8.56 22.26 2.69
CA ALA A 291 -9.80 21.78 3.31
C ALA A 291 -10.48 20.65 2.50
N ILE A 292 -10.13 20.47 1.22
CA ILE A 292 -10.80 19.52 0.34
C ILE A 292 -10.33 18.09 0.66
N ASN A 293 -11.29 17.19 0.86
CA ASN A 293 -11.04 15.75 0.94
C ASN A 293 -11.38 15.08 -0.41
N ALA A 294 -10.35 14.64 -1.13
CA ALA A 294 -10.47 13.94 -2.40
C ALA A 294 -11.20 12.59 -2.24
N THR A 295 -11.97 12.17 -3.25
CA THR A 295 -12.81 10.97 -3.15
C THR A 295 -11.97 9.71 -2.93
N GLY A 296 -12.54 8.71 -2.26
CA GLY A 296 -11.85 7.44 -2.00
C GLY A 296 -11.52 6.69 -3.30
N VAL A 297 -10.33 6.10 -3.33
CA VAL A 297 -9.77 5.40 -4.51
C VAL A 297 -10.64 4.28 -5.06
N THR A 298 -11.44 3.60 -4.22
CA THR A 298 -12.39 2.57 -4.66
C THR A 298 -13.35 3.07 -5.75
N ALA A 299 -13.72 4.35 -5.71
CA ALA A 299 -14.57 4.99 -6.72
C ALA A 299 -13.77 5.84 -7.73
N ALA A 300 -12.60 6.33 -7.33
CA ALA A 300 -11.81 7.31 -8.07
C ALA A 300 -10.29 7.05 -7.92
N PRO A 301 -9.73 5.99 -8.52
CA PRO A 301 -8.37 5.53 -8.20
C PRO A 301 -7.27 6.53 -8.58
N TYR A 302 -7.50 7.40 -9.57
CA TYR A 302 -6.62 8.50 -9.97
C TYR A 302 -6.41 9.58 -8.89
N THR A 303 -7.27 9.64 -7.86
CA THR A 303 -7.24 10.72 -6.86
C THR A 303 -6.11 10.64 -5.85
N ARG A 304 -5.28 9.59 -5.89
CA ARG A 304 -4.08 9.45 -5.05
C ARG A 304 -2.76 9.39 -5.84
N SER A 305 -2.84 9.59 -7.16
CA SER A 305 -1.70 9.55 -8.08
C SER A 305 -0.58 10.50 -7.65
N THR A 306 0.55 9.92 -7.26
CA THR A 306 1.81 10.61 -6.93
C THR A 306 2.99 9.88 -7.54
N GLU A 307 4.12 10.57 -7.57
CA GLU A 307 5.33 10.06 -8.20
C GLU A 307 6.19 9.21 -7.25
N PRO A 308 6.92 8.23 -7.81
CA PRO A 308 7.82 7.40 -7.03
C PRO A 308 9.07 8.17 -6.65
N PHE A 309 9.83 7.63 -5.70
CA PHE A 309 11.14 8.17 -5.35
C PHE A 309 12.08 7.11 -4.78
N GLU A 310 13.38 7.31 -5.03
CA GLU A 310 14.44 6.55 -4.41
C GLU A 310 14.67 7.03 -2.97
N MET A 311 14.62 6.12 -2.00
CA MET A 311 14.83 6.43 -0.58
C MET A 311 16.25 6.11 -0.12
N VAL A 312 16.75 4.94 -0.51
CA VAL A 312 18.17 4.54 -0.38
C VAL A 312 18.65 4.17 -1.76
N LYS A 313 19.74 4.80 -2.19
CA LYS A 313 20.27 4.67 -3.54
C LYS A 313 20.40 3.21 -3.98
N ASP A 314 19.92 2.89 -5.18
CA ASP A 314 20.01 1.60 -5.84
C ASP A 314 19.40 0.39 -5.08
N THR A 315 18.76 0.62 -3.92
CA THR A 315 18.41 -0.44 -2.94
C THR A 315 16.97 -0.36 -2.40
N MET A 316 16.45 0.84 -2.06
CA MET A 316 15.09 0.99 -1.51
C MET A 316 14.34 2.15 -2.17
N TYR A 317 13.12 1.86 -2.62
CA TYR A 317 12.28 2.78 -3.38
C TYR A 317 10.86 2.84 -2.83
N TYR A 318 10.23 4.02 -2.96
CA TYR A 318 8.81 4.24 -2.78
C TYR A 318 8.09 4.12 -4.13
N VAL A 319 7.06 3.27 -4.20
CA VAL A 319 6.25 3.03 -5.41
C VAL A 319 4.73 3.11 -5.16
N GLY A 320 4.31 3.40 -3.93
CA GLY A 320 2.90 3.57 -3.56
C GLY A 320 2.24 4.83 -4.13
N ASP A 321 1.03 5.13 -3.65
CA ASP A 321 0.28 6.34 -3.97
C ASP A 321 0.38 7.37 -2.82
N ASN A 322 -0.41 8.46 -2.83
CA ASN A 322 -0.42 9.45 -1.75
C ASN A 322 -1.42 9.17 -0.60
N GLU A 323 -1.94 7.95 -0.48
CA GLU A 323 -2.71 7.45 0.68
C GLU A 323 -2.11 6.14 1.25
N VAL A 324 -1.77 5.16 0.41
CA VAL A 324 -1.08 3.92 0.79
C VAL A 324 0.32 3.85 0.21
N ALA A 325 1.26 3.55 1.08
CA ALA A 325 2.64 3.32 0.72
C ALA A 325 2.88 1.86 0.29
N SER A 326 3.69 1.69 -0.74
CA SER A 326 4.28 0.42 -1.14
C SER A 326 5.74 0.65 -1.47
N TYR A 327 6.58 -0.34 -1.14
CA TYR A 327 8.04 -0.21 -1.20
C TYR A 327 8.63 -1.31 -2.06
N ILE A 328 9.71 -1.00 -2.78
CA ILE A 328 10.56 -2.01 -3.41
C ILE A 328 11.90 -2.05 -2.68
N LEU A 329 12.29 -3.25 -2.27
CA LEU A 329 13.62 -3.58 -1.79
C LEU A 329 14.33 -4.40 -2.88
N LYS A 330 15.40 -3.84 -3.44
CA LYS A 330 16.24 -4.49 -4.45
C LYS A 330 17.41 -5.16 -3.74
N ALA A 331 17.24 -6.44 -3.51
CA ALA A 331 18.17 -7.25 -2.73
C ALA A 331 19.21 -7.94 -3.63
N ASP A 332 20.47 -7.84 -3.22
CA ASP A 332 21.67 -8.41 -3.81
C ASP A 332 22.33 -9.27 -2.71
N MET A 333 22.40 -10.57 -2.97
CA MET A 333 22.93 -11.57 -2.02
C MET A 333 24.44 -11.43 -1.79
N GLY A 334 25.13 -10.62 -2.61
CA GLY A 334 26.57 -10.41 -2.58
C GLY A 334 27.37 -11.45 -3.36
N THR A 335 26.71 -12.33 -4.12
CA THR A 335 27.32 -13.39 -4.93
C THR A 335 27.97 -12.78 -6.19
N PRO A 336 29.32 -12.72 -6.32
CA PRO A 336 29.93 -11.91 -7.36
C PRO A 336 29.64 -12.39 -8.78
N ASN A 337 28.93 -11.58 -9.56
CA ASN A 337 28.48 -11.84 -10.93
C ASN A 337 27.39 -12.91 -11.08
N ASP A 338 26.79 -13.39 -9.99
CA ASP A 338 25.51 -14.08 -10.06
C ASP A 338 24.39 -13.05 -9.86
N LYS A 339 23.29 -13.22 -10.60
CA LYS A 339 22.05 -12.44 -10.46
C LYS A 339 20.81 -13.34 -10.43
N SER A 340 21.03 -14.65 -10.27
CA SER A 340 19.94 -15.64 -10.17
C SER A 340 19.39 -15.76 -8.76
N ASP A 341 20.13 -15.24 -7.76
CA ASP A 341 19.76 -15.13 -6.35
C ASP A 341 19.35 -13.70 -5.92
N ASP A 342 19.65 -12.67 -6.74
CA ASP A 342 19.06 -11.32 -6.66
C ASP A 342 17.53 -11.37 -6.55
N LYS A 343 16.97 -10.49 -5.71
CA LYS A 343 15.52 -10.40 -5.46
C LYS A 343 15.01 -8.98 -5.62
N LEU A 344 13.79 -8.88 -6.14
CA LEU A 344 13.03 -7.63 -6.15
C LEU A 344 11.79 -7.86 -5.29
N ILE A 345 11.87 -7.42 -4.03
CA ILE A 345 10.88 -7.68 -3.00
C ILE A 345 9.94 -6.46 -2.91
N LYS A 346 8.65 -6.67 -3.11
CA LYS A 346 7.63 -5.62 -2.95
C LYS A 346 6.92 -5.76 -1.60
N ILE A 347 6.88 -4.68 -0.83
CA ILE A 347 6.11 -4.58 0.41
C ILE A 347 4.74 -3.97 0.11
N ASP A 348 3.69 -4.72 0.45
CA ASP A 348 2.28 -4.48 0.12
C ASP A 348 1.99 -4.25 -1.38
N ALA A 349 0.71 -4.30 -1.74
CA ALA A 349 0.22 -4.21 -3.10
C ALA A 349 -0.73 -3.03 -3.36
N GLY A 350 -1.02 -2.19 -2.37
CA GLY A 350 -1.89 -1.02 -2.54
C GLY A 350 -3.35 -1.39 -2.89
N TRP A 351 -4.10 -0.41 -3.38
CA TRP A 351 -5.54 -0.51 -3.62
C TRP A 351 -5.92 -1.20 -4.94
N ALA A 352 -7.03 -1.94 -4.92
CA ALA A 352 -7.66 -2.48 -6.13
C ALA A 352 -8.01 -1.37 -7.13
N ASN A 353 -7.87 -1.65 -8.44
CA ASN A 353 -7.99 -0.70 -9.56
C ASN A 353 -6.93 0.43 -9.60
N SER A 354 -5.92 0.42 -8.71
CA SER A 354 -4.81 1.39 -8.74
C SER A 354 -3.51 0.84 -9.32
N GLY A 355 -3.49 -0.42 -9.80
CA GLY A 355 -2.29 -1.12 -10.30
C GLY A 355 -1.48 -0.32 -11.32
N TYR A 356 -2.16 0.28 -12.31
CA TYR A 356 -1.54 1.16 -13.31
C TYR A 356 -0.63 2.26 -12.72
N GLN A 357 -0.96 2.81 -11.55
CA GLN A 357 -0.12 3.81 -10.87
C GLN A 357 1.14 3.15 -10.30
N TYR A 358 1.01 2.02 -9.61
CA TYR A 358 2.13 1.30 -9.01
C TYR A 358 3.10 0.76 -10.07
N TRP A 359 2.58 0.24 -11.19
CA TRP A 359 3.40 -0.21 -12.32
C TRP A 359 4.11 0.95 -13.00
N LYS A 360 3.43 2.09 -13.20
CA LYS A 360 4.06 3.30 -13.76
C LYS A 360 5.13 3.85 -12.82
N ASN A 361 4.88 3.80 -11.51
CA ASN A 361 5.82 4.21 -10.47
C ASN A 361 7.07 3.32 -10.44
N MET A 362 6.93 2.01 -10.67
CA MET A 362 8.09 1.14 -10.87
C MET A 362 8.84 1.46 -12.17
N GLU A 363 8.13 1.61 -13.30
CA GLU A 363 8.75 1.91 -14.60
C GLU A 363 9.53 3.24 -14.58
N LEU A 364 8.99 4.28 -13.95
CA LEU A 364 9.63 5.59 -13.80
C LEU A 364 10.93 5.55 -12.98
N LEU A 365 11.14 4.50 -12.17
CA LEU A 365 12.40 4.21 -11.47
C LEU A 365 13.32 3.26 -12.24
N GLY A 366 12.93 2.83 -13.45
CA GLY A 366 13.66 1.83 -14.24
C GLY A 366 13.49 0.38 -13.73
N LEU A 367 12.46 0.11 -12.93
CA LEU A 367 12.14 -1.21 -12.40
C LEU A 367 11.04 -1.86 -13.25
N ASP A 368 11.20 -3.13 -13.62
CA ASP A 368 10.16 -3.92 -14.28
C ASP A 368 9.21 -4.53 -13.22
N PRO A 369 7.90 -4.20 -13.22
CA PRO A 369 6.89 -4.87 -12.39
C PRO A 369 6.89 -6.40 -12.47
N ARG A 370 7.26 -6.98 -13.63
CA ARG A 370 7.41 -8.43 -13.83
C ARG A 370 8.75 -8.99 -13.37
N ALA A 371 9.67 -8.16 -12.85
CA ALA A 371 10.90 -8.64 -12.22
C ALA A 371 10.74 -8.86 -10.70
N VAL A 372 9.57 -8.53 -10.12
CA VAL A 372 9.26 -8.84 -8.71
C VAL A 372 9.33 -10.35 -8.47
N THR A 373 10.11 -10.75 -7.46
CA THR A 373 10.30 -12.16 -7.07
C THR A 373 9.43 -12.54 -5.88
N ASP A 374 9.15 -11.57 -4.99
CA ASP A 374 8.44 -11.77 -3.74
C ASP A 374 7.51 -10.57 -3.48
N VAL A 375 6.27 -10.83 -3.07
CA VAL A 375 5.34 -9.83 -2.52
C VAL A 375 5.07 -10.15 -1.06
N TRP A 376 5.26 -9.17 -0.18
CA TRP A 376 5.15 -9.29 1.26
C TRP A 376 3.96 -8.45 1.75
N LEU A 377 2.85 -9.12 2.06
CA LEU A 377 1.65 -8.50 2.60
C LEU A 377 1.76 -8.32 4.11
N THR A 378 1.40 -7.14 4.61
CA THR A 378 1.61 -6.75 6.00
C THR A 378 0.40 -7.01 6.89
N HIS A 379 -0.82 -6.89 6.33
CA HIS A 379 -2.08 -7.26 6.98
C HIS A 379 -3.24 -7.46 6.00
N GLY A 380 -4.34 -8.03 6.51
CA GLY A 380 -5.50 -8.45 5.73
C GLY A 380 -6.53 -7.38 5.36
N HIS A 381 -6.15 -6.14 5.01
CA HIS A 381 -7.07 -5.14 4.44
C HIS A 381 -6.79 -4.85 2.95
N GLY A 382 -7.88 -4.59 2.19
CA GLY A 382 -7.87 -4.56 0.72
C GLY A 382 -7.18 -3.37 0.07
N ASP A 383 -6.80 -2.39 0.88
CA ASP A 383 -5.90 -1.29 0.56
C ASP A 383 -4.42 -1.70 0.61
N HIS A 384 -4.09 -2.83 1.22
CA HIS A 384 -2.73 -3.39 1.28
C HIS A 384 -2.53 -4.62 0.39
N TYR A 385 -3.58 -5.35 0.02
CA TYR A 385 -3.49 -6.50 -0.91
C TYR A 385 -4.16 -6.28 -2.28
N GLY A 386 -4.80 -5.14 -2.51
CA GLY A 386 -5.78 -4.93 -3.59
C GLY A 386 -5.30 -5.17 -5.03
N THR A 387 -4.00 -5.01 -5.34
CA THR A 387 -3.43 -5.37 -6.66
C THR A 387 -2.65 -6.69 -6.68
N VAL A 388 -2.63 -7.47 -5.58
CA VAL A 388 -1.79 -8.67 -5.51
C VAL A 388 -2.18 -9.71 -6.56
N VAL A 389 -3.48 -9.94 -6.78
CA VAL A 389 -3.98 -10.87 -7.80
C VAL A 389 -3.61 -10.40 -9.21
N GLU A 390 -3.69 -9.10 -9.47
CA GLU A 390 -3.28 -8.49 -10.73
C GLU A 390 -1.79 -8.71 -10.99
N GLN A 391 -0.94 -8.44 -9.98
CA GLN A 391 0.50 -8.62 -10.05
C GLN A 391 0.91 -10.08 -10.29
N LEU A 392 0.26 -11.00 -9.57
CA LEU A 392 0.51 -12.44 -9.70
C LEU A 392 0.14 -12.93 -11.10
N ARG A 393 -1.01 -12.52 -11.65
CA ARG A 393 -1.43 -12.88 -13.01
C ARG A 393 -0.54 -12.28 -14.09
N MET A 394 -0.09 -11.03 -13.93
CA MET A 394 0.88 -10.38 -14.81
C MET A 394 2.23 -11.14 -14.83
N ALA A 395 2.64 -11.72 -13.70
CA ALA A 395 3.82 -12.59 -13.63
C ALA A 395 3.57 -13.96 -14.28
N ASP A 396 2.43 -14.62 -13.99
CA ASP A 396 2.04 -15.89 -14.62
C ASP A 396 2.00 -15.77 -16.15
N ASN A 397 1.45 -14.64 -16.64
CA ASN A 397 1.36 -14.32 -18.06
C ASN A 397 2.74 -14.18 -18.72
N ALA A 398 3.76 -13.76 -17.96
CA ALA A 398 5.16 -13.73 -18.39
C ALA A 398 5.93 -15.03 -18.13
N GLY A 399 5.25 -16.08 -17.63
CA GLY A 399 5.88 -17.35 -17.27
C GLY A 399 6.77 -17.30 -16.03
N LYS A 400 6.57 -16.31 -15.14
CA LYS A 400 7.35 -16.11 -13.91
C LYS A 400 6.50 -16.44 -12.69
N ALA A 401 7.10 -17.15 -11.74
CA ALA A 401 6.49 -17.37 -10.42
C ALA A 401 6.90 -16.24 -9.46
N VAL A 402 5.96 -15.82 -8.62
CA VAL A 402 6.18 -14.84 -7.54
C VAL A 402 5.81 -15.51 -6.22
N LYS A 403 6.66 -15.36 -5.20
CA LYS A 403 6.34 -15.80 -3.85
C LYS A 403 5.39 -14.80 -3.18
N LEU A 404 4.27 -15.29 -2.66
CA LEU A 404 3.35 -14.48 -1.88
C LEU A 404 3.51 -14.81 -0.40
N TRP A 405 4.04 -13.84 0.34
CA TRP A 405 4.22 -13.88 1.77
C TRP A 405 3.08 -13.12 2.49
N ALA A 406 2.57 -13.69 3.57
CA ALA A 406 1.56 -13.05 4.42
C ALA A 406 1.63 -13.60 5.86
N SER A 407 0.94 -12.95 6.80
CA SER A 407 0.73 -13.52 8.12
C SER A 407 -0.24 -14.71 8.05
N ARG A 408 0.08 -15.79 8.76
CA ARG A 408 -0.81 -16.96 8.88
C ARG A 408 -2.12 -16.57 9.52
N GLU A 409 -2.05 -15.58 10.41
CA GLU A 409 -3.09 -15.12 11.29
C GLU A 409 -4.15 -14.29 10.55
N ASP A 410 -3.79 -13.53 9.49
CA ASP A 410 -4.79 -12.87 8.64
C ASP A 410 -5.31 -13.76 7.51
N VAL A 411 -4.48 -14.69 7.00
CA VAL A 411 -4.93 -15.66 5.98
C VAL A 411 -5.80 -16.73 6.62
N THR A 412 -5.25 -17.57 7.49
CA THR A 412 -5.96 -18.74 8.06
C THR A 412 -6.64 -18.50 9.39
N GLY A 413 -6.19 -17.48 10.15
CA GLY A 413 -6.64 -17.24 11.53
C GLY A 413 -5.61 -17.67 12.58
N ILE A 414 -5.88 -17.34 13.84
CA ILE A 414 -5.04 -17.73 14.98
C ILE A 414 -5.61 -19.02 15.57
N THR A 415 -4.85 -20.11 15.43
CA THR A 415 -5.10 -21.41 16.07
C THR A 415 -4.18 -21.65 17.28
N GLN A 416 -3.00 -21.03 17.29
CA GLN A 416 -2.03 -21.09 18.38
C GLN A 416 -1.21 -19.79 18.44
N ASP A 417 -0.77 -19.37 19.62
CA ASP A 417 0.18 -18.24 19.80
C ASP A 417 1.63 -18.70 20.04
N GLN A 418 2.58 -17.76 20.17
CA GLN A 418 4.00 -18.07 20.33
C GLN A 418 4.36 -18.70 21.68
N ARG A 419 3.44 -18.70 22.66
CA ARG A 419 3.59 -19.42 23.94
C ARG A 419 2.84 -20.76 23.95
N GLY A 420 2.21 -21.12 22.83
CA GLY A 420 1.55 -22.41 22.63
C GLY A 420 0.06 -22.45 23.03
N ASN A 421 -0.54 -21.34 23.46
CA ASN A 421 -1.97 -21.32 23.84
C ASN A 421 -2.84 -21.45 22.60
N THR A 422 -3.92 -22.22 22.69
CA THR A 422 -4.80 -22.52 21.54
C THR A 422 -5.95 -21.52 21.42
N TRP A 423 -6.30 -21.20 20.17
CA TRP A 423 -7.26 -20.17 19.80
C TRP A 423 -8.21 -20.64 18.69
N ASN A 424 -9.33 -19.93 18.53
CA ASN A 424 -10.24 -20.07 17.40
C ASN A 424 -10.64 -18.67 16.92
N ILE A 425 -9.68 -17.98 16.32
CA ILE A 425 -9.83 -16.61 15.82
C ILE A 425 -9.72 -16.65 14.30
N ALA A 426 -10.75 -16.18 13.61
CA ALA A 426 -10.76 -16.09 12.16
C ALA A 426 -9.78 -15.00 11.69
N GLY A 427 -9.13 -15.20 10.54
CA GLY A 427 -8.24 -14.21 9.94
C GLY A 427 -8.98 -13.03 9.32
N ALA A 428 -8.28 -11.90 9.12
CA ALA A 428 -8.88 -10.69 8.56
C ALA A 428 -9.16 -10.74 7.05
N LEU A 429 -8.41 -11.54 6.26
CA LEU A 429 -8.72 -11.66 4.83
C LEU A 429 -10.17 -12.15 4.67
N PRO A 430 -11.02 -11.48 3.88
CA PRO A 430 -12.36 -11.96 3.61
C PRO A 430 -12.36 -13.39 3.05
N ALA A 431 -13.44 -14.13 3.30
CA ALA A 431 -13.62 -15.47 2.74
C ALA A 431 -13.72 -15.47 1.20
N SER A 432 -14.05 -14.32 0.61
CA SER A 432 -14.06 -14.09 -0.84
C SER A 432 -12.67 -14.02 -1.48
N GLU A 433 -11.60 -13.78 -0.72
CA GLU A 433 -10.22 -13.66 -1.23
C GLU A 433 -9.58 -15.03 -1.51
N THR A 434 -10.31 -15.91 -2.20
CA THR A 434 -9.92 -17.31 -2.41
C THR A 434 -8.63 -17.46 -3.21
N GLU A 435 -8.38 -16.59 -4.19
CA GLU A 435 -7.15 -16.62 -4.99
C GLU A 435 -5.92 -16.22 -4.17
N ILE A 436 -6.03 -15.17 -3.33
CA ILE A 436 -4.95 -14.78 -2.40
C ILE A 436 -4.64 -15.93 -1.45
N ARG A 437 -5.68 -16.50 -0.83
CA ARG A 437 -5.60 -17.63 0.11
C ARG A 437 -4.98 -18.89 -0.51
N ALA A 438 -5.31 -19.19 -1.76
CA ALA A 438 -4.78 -20.35 -2.48
C ALA A 438 -3.35 -20.13 -2.99
N ARG A 439 -2.90 -18.87 -3.13
CA ARG A 439 -1.60 -18.51 -3.70
C ARG A 439 -0.58 -18.00 -2.67
N THR A 440 -0.94 -17.82 -1.40
CA THR A 440 0.04 -17.59 -0.32
C THR A 440 0.99 -18.79 -0.24
N THR A 441 2.24 -18.62 -0.68
CA THR A 441 3.25 -19.69 -0.72
C THR A 441 3.95 -19.83 0.62
N ASP A 442 4.13 -18.73 1.34
CA ASP A 442 4.98 -18.66 2.51
C ASP A 442 4.28 -17.88 3.65
N PHE A 443 4.46 -18.33 4.88
CA PHE A 443 3.98 -17.67 6.09
C PHE A 443 5.16 -17.20 6.93
N TYR A 444 5.03 -16.03 7.55
CA TYR A 444 6.12 -15.47 8.35
C TYR A 444 6.47 -16.32 9.58
N LYS A 445 7.77 -16.63 9.69
CA LYS A 445 8.44 -16.80 10.98
C LYS A 445 8.68 -15.41 11.59
N TYR A 446 8.13 -15.19 12.78
CA TYR A 446 8.27 -13.95 13.55
C TYR A 446 9.59 -13.89 14.34
N ASP A 447 9.95 -12.67 14.75
CA ASP A 447 11.11 -12.33 15.58
C ASP A 447 12.46 -12.88 15.05
N ALA A 448 12.56 -13.03 13.72
CA ALA A 448 13.72 -13.55 13.01
C ALA A 448 14.06 -12.70 11.78
N TRP A 449 15.35 -12.57 11.48
CA TRP A 449 15.84 -11.92 10.27
C TRP A 449 15.83 -12.89 9.09
N TYR A 450 15.24 -12.43 7.98
CA TYR A 450 15.45 -12.94 6.63
C TYR A 450 16.60 -12.14 6.04
N ASP A 451 17.72 -12.79 5.77
CA ASP A 451 18.90 -12.15 5.21
C ASP A 451 18.92 -12.34 3.69
N TYR A 452 18.95 -11.22 2.97
CA TYR A 452 19.09 -11.14 1.52
C TYR A 452 20.31 -10.27 1.13
N GLY A 453 21.38 -10.35 1.91
CA GLY A 453 22.67 -9.70 1.62
C GLY A 453 22.67 -8.21 1.94
N ASN A 454 22.48 -7.34 0.93
CA ASN A 454 22.38 -5.89 1.12
C ASN A 454 21.06 -5.44 1.77
N VAL A 455 20.06 -6.33 1.85
CA VAL A 455 18.76 -6.12 2.47
C VAL A 455 18.53 -7.22 3.51
N GLN A 456 18.08 -6.86 4.71
CA GLN A 456 17.59 -7.82 5.70
C GLN A 456 16.21 -7.37 6.18
N ILE A 457 15.27 -8.31 6.34
CA ILE A 457 13.91 -8.04 6.80
C ILE A 457 13.68 -8.79 8.12
N MET A 458 13.19 -8.13 9.16
CA MET A 458 12.67 -8.80 10.37
C MET A 458 11.19 -8.56 10.47
N VAL A 459 10.42 -9.63 10.71
CA VAL A 459 8.97 -9.62 10.82
C VAL A 459 8.56 -9.80 12.29
N ILE A 460 7.71 -8.93 12.81
CA ILE A 460 7.29 -8.88 14.22
C ILE A 460 5.76 -8.88 14.29
N TRP A 461 5.18 -9.88 14.94
CA TRP A 461 3.73 -9.99 15.11
C TRP A 461 3.25 -8.97 16.16
N SER A 462 2.24 -8.16 15.83
CA SER A 462 1.50 -7.39 16.83
C SER A 462 0.03 -7.25 16.41
N PRO A 463 -0.87 -8.13 16.88
CA PRO A 463 -2.29 -8.00 16.62
C PRO A 463 -2.83 -6.63 17.04
N GLY A 464 -3.88 -6.17 16.38
CA GLY A 464 -4.55 -4.94 16.74
C GLY A 464 -5.48 -4.52 15.63
N HIS A 465 -4.97 -3.80 14.64
CA HIS A 465 -5.74 -3.40 13.47
C HIS A 465 -6.34 -4.60 12.73
N THR A 466 -5.59 -5.70 12.66
CA THR A 466 -6.06 -7.05 12.31
C THR A 466 -5.46 -8.09 13.27
N PRO A 467 -5.97 -9.34 13.33
CA PRO A 467 -5.37 -10.41 14.13
C PRO A 467 -3.93 -10.77 13.71
N GLY A 468 -3.60 -10.63 12.42
CA GLY A 468 -2.28 -10.91 11.84
C GLY A 468 -1.47 -9.69 11.45
N THR A 469 -1.78 -8.50 11.98
CA THR A 469 -1.01 -7.27 11.77
C THR A 469 0.46 -7.52 12.07
N THR A 470 1.31 -7.20 11.09
CA THR A 470 2.73 -7.52 11.08
C THR A 470 3.56 -6.27 10.87
N ASN A 471 4.48 -6.00 11.78
CA ASN A 471 5.50 -4.97 11.59
C ASN A 471 6.71 -5.56 10.88
N MET A 472 7.43 -4.69 10.17
CA MET A 472 8.68 -5.05 9.53
C MET A 472 9.78 -4.07 9.91
N LEU A 473 10.99 -4.57 10.12
CA LEU A 473 12.21 -3.78 10.04
C LEU A 473 12.93 -4.10 8.74
N PHE A 474 13.27 -3.08 7.96
CA PHE A 474 14.16 -3.21 6.81
C PHE A 474 15.53 -2.68 7.19
N ARG A 475 16.54 -3.54 7.22
CA ARG A 475 17.94 -3.13 7.23
C ARG A 475 18.42 -3.05 5.80
N VAL A 476 18.68 -1.83 5.35
CA VAL A 476 19.03 -1.53 3.95
C VAL A 476 20.44 -0.97 3.93
N LYS A 477 21.34 -1.63 3.19
CA LYS A 477 22.72 -1.18 3.03
C LYS A 477 22.76 0.02 2.08
N ASN A 478 23.23 1.16 2.57
CA ASN A 478 23.52 2.32 1.76
C ASN A 478 24.77 2.06 0.90
N PRO A 479 24.70 2.08 -0.45
CA PRO A 479 25.87 1.83 -1.28
C PRO A 479 26.90 2.96 -1.24
N VAL A 480 26.54 4.16 -0.74
CA VAL A 480 27.43 5.32 -0.68
C VAL A 480 28.50 5.19 0.42
N ASP A 481 28.14 4.67 1.59
CA ASP A 481 29.06 4.52 2.73
C ASP A 481 29.16 3.08 3.29
N GLY A 482 28.41 2.14 2.70
CA GLY A 482 28.43 0.72 3.03
C GLY A 482 27.71 0.35 4.33
N LYS A 483 27.09 1.31 5.04
CA LYS A 483 26.41 1.06 6.32
C LYS A 483 24.97 0.60 6.11
N PHE A 484 24.47 -0.19 7.06
CA PHE A 484 23.04 -0.48 7.14
C PHE A 484 22.29 0.67 7.81
N LEU A 485 21.14 1.02 7.24
CA LEU A 485 20.13 1.91 7.79
C LEU A 485 18.90 1.08 8.13
N THR A 486 18.31 1.31 9.30
CA THR A 486 17.13 0.56 9.77
C THR A 486 15.86 1.39 9.57
N PHE A 487 14.94 0.89 8.75
CA PHE A 487 13.62 1.46 8.53
C PHE A 487 12.56 0.68 9.30
N GLY A 488 11.71 1.37 10.06
CA GLY A 488 10.59 0.79 10.78
C GLY A 488 9.28 0.94 10.01
N TYR A 489 8.59 -0.18 9.77
CA TYR A 489 7.32 -0.28 9.08
C TYR A 489 6.25 -0.88 10.00
N HIS A 490 5.15 -0.16 10.22
CA HIS A 490 4.03 -0.64 11.04
C HIS A 490 2.85 -1.05 10.16
N GLY A 491 2.76 -2.36 9.86
CA GLY A 491 1.78 -2.96 8.94
C GLY A 491 0.41 -3.21 9.54
N GLY A 492 -0.15 -2.20 10.19
CA GLY A 492 -1.54 -2.16 10.62
C GLY A 492 -1.76 -1.03 11.61
N TYR A 493 -1.57 0.21 11.17
CA TYR A 493 -1.44 1.37 12.06
C TYR A 493 -2.77 2.12 12.33
N GLY A 494 -3.87 1.77 11.65
CA GLY A 494 -5.17 2.40 11.84
C GLY A 494 -5.90 1.96 13.12
N VAL A 495 -6.53 2.89 13.84
CA VAL A 495 -7.39 2.58 15.01
C VAL A 495 -8.83 2.17 14.64
N ASN A 496 -9.10 2.01 13.34
CA ASN A 496 -10.41 1.60 12.82
C ASN A 496 -10.81 0.24 13.42
N GLY A 497 -12.06 0.13 13.89
CA GLY A 497 -12.55 -1.05 14.62
C GLY A 497 -12.07 -1.16 16.08
N LEU A 498 -11.13 -0.31 16.53
CA LEU A 498 -10.56 -0.32 17.88
C LEU A 498 -10.95 0.88 18.75
N THR A 499 -11.66 1.88 18.21
CA THR A 499 -11.97 3.16 18.89
C THR A 499 -12.76 3.01 20.20
N THR A 500 -13.55 1.95 20.35
CA THR A 500 -14.37 1.65 21.53
C THR A 500 -14.33 0.15 21.83
N PRO A 501 -14.31 -0.28 23.10
CA PRO A 501 -14.36 -1.71 23.43
C PRO A 501 -15.66 -2.37 22.96
N THR A 502 -15.54 -3.53 22.34
CA THR A 502 -16.65 -4.38 21.90
C THR A 502 -16.33 -5.84 22.20
N ALA A 503 -17.35 -6.71 22.16
CA ALA A 503 -17.15 -8.15 22.30
C ALA A 503 -16.11 -8.73 21.30
N ALA A 504 -15.96 -8.13 20.11
CA ALA A 504 -15.08 -8.64 19.06
C ALA A 504 -13.61 -8.19 19.16
N ASN A 505 -13.34 -7.03 19.74
CA ASN A 505 -12.02 -6.37 19.66
C ASN A 505 -11.20 -6.38 20.97
N GLY A 506 -11.63 -7.13 21.99
CA GLY A 506 -11.04 -7.08 23.33
C GLY A 506 -9.52 -7.31 23.35
N PHE A 507 -9.07 -8.49 22.88
CA PHE A 507 -7.64 -8.78 22.83
C PHE A 507 -6.89 -7.88 21.85
N LEU A 508 -7.51 -7.49 20.73
CA LEU A 508 -6.91 -6.61 19.72
C LEU A 508 -6.56 -5.25 20.31
N ARG A 509 -7.43 -4.64 21.12
CA ARG A 509 -7.15 -3.36 21.78
C ARG A 509 -5.94 -3.42 22.72
N LEU A 510 -5.84 -4.47 23.54
CA LEU A 510 -4.68 -4.70 24.42
C LEU A 510 -3.41 -4.98 23.61
N SER A 511 -3.51 -5.80 22.57
CA SER A 511 -2.39 -6.17 21.70
C SER A 511 -1.83 -4.97 20.94
N PHE A 512 -2.70 -4.05 20.52
CA PHE A 512 -2.32 -2.82 19.83
C PHE A 512 -1.47 -1.93 20.76
N GLN A 513 -1.91 -1.68 22.00
CA GLN A 513 -1.12 -0.97 23.01
C GLN A 513 0.21 -1.69 23.34
N ALA A 514 0.14 -3.01 23.55
CA ALA A 514 1.30 -3.82 23.90
C ALA A 514 2.34 -3.83 22.78
N GLY A 515 1.90 -3.95 21.52
CA GLY A 515 2.71 -3.89 20.30
C GLY A 515 3.49 -2.59 20.19
N PHE A 516 2.83 -1.42 20.26
CA PHE A 516 3.54 -0.13 20.25
C PHE A 516 4.57 -0.03 21.38
N SER A 517 4.22 -0.46 22.58
CA SER A 517 5.12 -0.44 23.75
C SER A 517 6.33 -1.35 23.52
N TYR A 518 6.11 -2.57 23.01
CA TYR A 518 7.14 -3.55 22.69
C TYR A 518 8.09 -3.07 21.60
N LEU A 519 7.56 -2.57 20.48
CA LEU A 519 8.33 -2.03 19.36
C LEU A 519 9.16 -0.83 19.81
N GLN A 520 8.59 0.08 20.60
CA GLN A 520 9.33 1.18 21.22
C GLN A 520 10.45 0.67 22.13
N GLN A 521 10.23 -0.39 22.93
CA GLN A 521 11.21 -0.89 23.90
C GLN A 521 12.36 -1.64 23.24
N SER A 522 12.06 -2.45 22.22
CA SER A 522 12.93 -3.51 21.74
C SER A 522 13.74 -3.14 20.50
N LEU A 523 13.39 -2.04 19.83
CA LEU A 523 13.93 -1.67 18.52
C LEU A 523 14.61 -0.29 18.56
N ASP A 524 15.80 -0.21 17.97
CA ASP A 524 16.38 1.06 17.51
C ASP A 524 16.22 1.14 16.00
N VAL A 525 15.76 2.30 15.52
CA VAL A 525 15.31 2.52 14.15
C VAL A 525 15.75 3.90 13.71
N ASP A 526 16.41 3.95 12.56
CA ASP A 526 16.90 5.18 11.96
C ASP A 526 15.77 5.97 11.30
N PHE A 527 14.91 5.33 10.52
CA PHE A 527 13.90 6.04 9.72
C PHE A 527 12.52 5.36 9.74
N VAL A 528 11.49 6.13 9.44
CA VAL A 528 10.11 5.64 9.33
C VAL A 528 9.78 5.30 7.88
N SER A 529 9.24 4.12 7.67
CA SER A 529 8.67 3.67 6.40
C SER A 529 7.17 3.42 6.65
N PRO A 530 6.30 4.43 6.57
CA PRO A 530 4.91 4.27 6.99
C PRO A 530 4.11 3.41 6.01
N GLN A 531 3.02 2.77 6.48
CA GLN A 531 2.08 2.08 5.59
C GLN A 531 1.11 3.06 4.88
N HIS A 532 0.80 4.20 5.52
CA HIS A 532 0.01 5.27 4.94
C HIS A 532 0.72 6.61 5.09
N THR A 533 0.65 7.40 4.03
CA THR A 533 1.17 8.77 3.95
C THR A 533 0.34 9.75 4.79
N ASN A 534 -0.97 9.53 4.89
CA ASN A 534 -1.91 10.31 5.72
C ASN A 534 -1.80 9.98 7.23
N GLN A 535 -0.74 9.29 7.63
CA GLN A 535 -0.41 8.94 9.02
C GLN A 535 1.00 9.37 9.41
N PHE A 536 1.92 9.48 8.43
CA PHE A 536 3.28 10.00 8.58
C PHE A 536 3.77 10.59 7.23
N PRO A 537 4.39 11.78 7.21
CA PRO A 537 4.46 12.66 6.04
C PRO A 537 5.58 12.33 5.03
N ILE A 538 5.72 11.06 4.61
CA ILE A 538 6.84 10.63 3.74
C ILE A 538 6.78 11.26 2.34
N VAL A 539 5.59 11.43 1.78
CA VAL A 539 5.39 12.03 0.45
C VAL A 539 5.53 13.55 0.50
N GLU A 540 5.07 14.21 1.56
CA GLU A 540 5.37 15.63 1.80
C GLU A 540 6.86 15.91 1.90
N VAL A 541 7.62 15.07 2.62
CA VAL A 541 9.09 15.21 2.72
C VAL A 541 9.73 15.13 1.35
N TYR A 542 9.33 14.18 0.50
CA TYR A 542 9.84 14.08 -0.86
C TYR A 542 9.43 15.29 -1.73
N GLN A 543 8.17 15.74 -1.68
CA GLN A 543 7.73 16.90 -2.47
C GLN A 543 8.40 18.21 -2.02
N ALA A 544 8.67 18.36 -0.72
CA ALA A 544 9.45 19.46 -0.18
C ALA A 544 10.93 19.39 -0.59
N LEU A 545 11.55 18.20 -0.57
CA LEU A 545 12.90 17.97 -1.07
C LEU A 545 13.01 18.28 -2.57
N LYS A 546 12.06 17.78 -3.37
CA LYS A 546 12.00 18.04 -4.81
C LYS A 546 11.90 19.53 -5.09
N ALA A 547 11.06 20.26 -4.34
CA ALA A 547 11.02 21.71 -4.42
C ALA A 547 12.38 22.34 -4.05
N TYR A 548 13.01 21.95 -2.94
CA TYR A 548 14.33 22.45 -2.53
C TYR A 548 15.40 22.25 -3.61
N ASN A 549 15.53 21.04 -4.15
CA ASN A 549 16.52 20.68 -5.17
C ASN A 549 16.27 21.34 -6.54
N ARG A 550 15.02 21.71 -6.85
CA ARG A 550 14.67 22.50 -8.05
C ARG A 550 15.05 23.98 -7.96
N ASP A 551 15.43 24.47 -6.78
CA ASP A 551 15.76 25.89 -6.62
C ASP A 551 17.13 26.21 -7.22
N PRO A 552 17.25 27.17 -8.15
CA PRO A 552 18.55 27.63 -8.65
C PRO A 552 19.51 28.06 -7.53
N ALA A 553 19.00 28.55 -6.38
CA ALA A 553 19.81 28.88 -5.21
C ALA A 553 20.49 27.65 -4.55
N ASN A 554 19.88 26.46 -4.70
CA ASN A 554 20.35 25.21 -4.10
C ASN A 554 21.06 24.28 -5.11
N ALA A 555 21.19 24.68 -6.38
CA ALA A 555 21.75 23.83 -7.45
C ALA A 555 23.18 23.31 -7.17
N GLY A 556 23.96 24.01 -6.34
CA GLY A 556 25.29 23.58 -5.89
C GLY A 556 25.32 22.73 -4.61
N LYS A 557 24.16 22.45 -4.00
CA LYS A 557 23.97 21.71 -2.74
C LYS A 557 22.66 20.90 -2.75
N PRO A 558 22.45 19.99 -3.72
CA PRO A 558 21.28 19.12 -3.69
C PRO A 558 21.33 18.21 -2.46
N LEU A 559 20.17 17.96 -1.84
CA LEU A 559 20.01 17.01 -0.74
C LEU A 559 19.44 15.68 -1.26
N THR A 560 19.71 14.61 -0.52
CA THR A 560 19.14 13.28 -0.71
C THR A 560 17.88 13.06 0.14
N MET A 561 17.12 12.00 -0.13
CA MET A 561 15.96 11.63 0.70
C MET A 561 16.36 11.33 2.16
N LEU A 562 17.55 10.74 2.37
CA LEU A 562 18.11 10.49 3.71
C LEU A 562 18.44 11.77 4.48
N GLU A 563 18.85 12.84 3.80
CA GLU A 563 19.10 14.15 4.42
C GLU A 563 17.82 14.97 4.63
N ALA A 564 16.77 14.70 3.85
CA ALA A 564 15.46 15.31 4.00
C ALA A 564 14.66 14.71 5.16
N MET A 565 14.69 13.39 5.32
CA MET A 565 14.09 12.68 6.46
C MET A 565 14.81 13.00 7.77
N ARG A 566 14.11 12.80 8.89
CA ARG A 566 14.67 12.91 10.24
C ARG A 566 14.66 11.56 10.93
N SER A 567 15.77 11.20 11.57
CA SER A 567 15.83 10.01 12.41
C SER A 567 15.39 10.26 13.84
N LYS A 568 15.75 11.43 14.40
CA LYS A 568 15.27 11.92 15.69
C LYS A 568 14.39 13.15 15.51
N VAL A 569 13.35 13.24 16.34
CA VAL A 569 12.42 14.37 16.38
C VAL A 569 13.20 15.63 16.75
N PHE A 570 13.15 16.64 15.88
CA PHE A 570 14.02 17.83 15.98
C PHE A 570 13.85 18.61 17.30
N ASP A 571 12.60 18.78 17.76
CA ASP A 571 12.27 19.50 19.00
C ASP A 571 12.26 18.60 20.26
N SER A 572 12.66 17.33 20.16
CA SER A 572 12.75 16.43 21.32
C SER A 572 13.91 16.84 22.22
N PRO A 573 13.77 16.83 23.57
CA PRO A 573 14.87 17.20 24.45
C PRO A 573 16.03 16.20 24.34
N ALA A 574 17.25 16.70 24.61
CA ALA A 574 18.45 15.89 24.52
C ALA A 574 18.95 15.43 25.90
N VAL A 575 19.37 14.17 25.99
CA VAL A 575 20.13 13.62 27.12
C VAL A 575 21.49 13.17 26.59
N GLY A 576 22.58 13.58 27.27
CA GLY A 576 23.93 13.31 26.78
C GLY A 576 24.24 13.90 25.39
N GLY A 577 23.52 14.97 24.99
CA GLY A 577 23.66 15.60 23.67
C GLY A 577 22.89 14.92 22.53
N THR A 578 22.13 13.85 22.80
CA THR A 578 21.30 13.16 21.79
C THR A 578 19.81 13.34 22.10
N ASN A 579 19.00 13.75 21.11
CA ASN A 579 17.54 13.82 21.22
C ASN A 579 16.97 12.44 21.60
N ILE A 580 16.13 12.37 22.64
CA ILE A 580 15.71 11.08 23.22
C ILE A 580 14.69 10.32 22.35
N THR A 581 13.96 11.01 21.48
CA THR A 581 12.88 10.43 20.68
C THR A 581 13.27 10.26 19.20
N SER A 582 13.23 9.03 18.68
CA SER A 582 13.26 8.79 17.23
C SER A 582 11.91 9.13 16.58
N GLU A 583 11.90 9.50 15.31
CA GLU A 583 10.63 9.71 14.59
C GLU A 583 9.78 8.43 14.54
N PHE A 584 10.41 7.25 14.54
CA PHE A 584 9.70 5.98 14.68
C PHE A 584 9.07 5.82 16.08
N ALA A 585 9.81 6.08 17.16
CA ALA A 585 9.23 6.03 18.51
C ALA A 585 8.11 7.06 18.71
N ASN A 586 8.24 8.24 18.08
CA ASN A 586 7.21 9.29 18.02
C ASN A 586 5.95 8.81 17.29
N GLN A 587 6.13 8.19 16.11
CA GLN A 587 5.03 7.60 15.35
C GLN A 587 4.29 6.53 16.17
N LEU A 588 5.01 5.58 16.78
CA LEU A 588 4.39 4.57 17.65
C LEU A 588 3.62 5.22 18.84
N GLU A 589 4.15 6.32 19.38
CA GLU A 589 3.49 7.05 20.48
C GLU A 589 2.18 7.74 20.06
N LYS A 590 2.09 8.25 18.83
CA LYS A 590 0.85 8.82 18.25
C LYS A 590 -0.32 7.84 18.36
N ARG A 591 -0.08 6.54 18.22
CA ARG A 591 -1.13 5.50 18.30
C ARG A 591 -1.30 4.86 19.65
N ARG A 592 -0.20 4.64 20.37
CA ARG A 592 -0.28 4.21 21.77
C ARG A 592 -1.13 5.19 22.58
N SER A 593 -0.90 6.49 22.42
CA SER A 593 -1.68 7.52 23.13
C SER A 593 -3.17 7.51 22.77
N VAL A 594 -3.52 7.34 21.48
CA VAL A 594 -4.92 7.27 21.02
C VAL A 594 -5.66 6.07 21.62
N ILE A 595 -5.05 4.89 21.69
CA ILE A 595 -5.71 3.70 22.26
C ILE A 595 -5.69 3.68 23.81
N SER A 596 -4.62 4.18 24.43
CA SER A 596 -4.40 4.05 25.87
C SER A 596 -4.99 5.17 26.73
N TYR A 597 -4.85 6.43 26.33
CA TYR A 597 -4.95 7.56 27.28
C TYR A 597 -6.30 8.27 27.29
N ALA A 598 -6.79 8.60 28.49
CA ALA A 598 -8.03 9.35 28.71
C ALA A 598 -8.03 10.74 28.06
N ALA A 599 -6.85 11.33 27.80
CA ALA A 599 -6.72 12.58 27.05
C ALA A 599 -7.26 12.46 25.62
N SER A 600 -7.18 11.27 25.00
CA SER A 600 -7.69 11.00 23.66
C SER A 600 -9.22 11.00 23.62
N ASP A 601 -9.87 10.54 24.69
CA ASP A 601 -11.33 10.55 24.85
C ASP A 601 -11.86 11.98 25.06
N ALA A 602 -11.07 12.83 25.72
CA ALA A 602 -11.36 14.25 25.88
C ALA A 602 -11.16 15.05 24.58
N ALA A 603 -10.17 14.69 23.77
CA ALA A 603 -9.93 15.29 22.46
C ALA A 603 -10.94 14.84 21.40
N ASN A 604 -11.42 13.59 21.47
CA ASN A 604 -12.42 13.04 20.56
C ASN A 604 -13.39 12.14 21.33
N SER A 605 -14.63 12.61 21.51
CA SER A 605 -15.66 11.92 22.30
C SER A 605 -16.12 10.57 21.73
N SER A 606 -15.79 10.26 20.47
CA SER A 606 -16.01 8.93 19.87
C SER A 606 -14.98 7.89 20.33
N TYR A 607 -13.86 8.32 20.91
CA TYR A 607 -12.84 7.43 21.46
C TYR A 607 -13.18 7.04 22.90
N LYS A 608 -12.84 5.80 23.22
CA LYS A 608 -12.96 5.19 24.54
C LYS A 608 -11.67 4.42 24.77
N SER A 609 -10.74 5.06 25.45
CA SER A 609 -9.39 4.58 25.74
C SER A 609 -9.38 3.40 26.70
N ILE A 610 -8.24 2.70 26.79
CA ILE A 610 -8.06 1.61 27.76
C ILE A 610 -8.09 2.17 29.20
N GLU A 611 -7.55 3.38 29.45
CA GLU A 611 -7.64 4.03 30.78
C GLU A 611 -9.06 4.25 31.28
N THR A 612 -10.01 4.63 30.42
CA THR A 612 -11.39 4.93 30.84
C THR A 612 -12.34 3.74 30.72
N SER A 613 -12.09 2.84 29.77
CA SER A 613 -13.08 1.86 29.29
C SER A 613 -12.54 0.43 29.16
N GLY A 614 -11.24 0.22 29.37
CA GLY A 614 -10.62 -1.10 29.21
C GLY A 614 -10.64 -1.59 27.75
N PRO A 615 -10.68 -2.91 27.50
CA PRO A 615 -10.64 -3.98 28.49
C PRO A 615 -9.41 -3.89 29.39
N PHE A 616 -9.55 -4.27 30.65
CA PHE A 616 -8.43 -4.44 31.56
C PHE A 616 -7.87 -5.86 31.46
N LYS A 617 -6.61 -6.03 31.87
CA LYS A 617 -5.98 -7.35 31.99
C LYS A 617 -6.56 -8.10 33.21
N PRO A 618 -6.88 -9.40 33.12
CA PRO A 618 -7.43 -10.18 34.21
C PRO A 618 -6.65 -10.05 35.52
N GLY A 619 -7.35 -9.79 36.62
CA GLY A 619 -6.78 -9.60 37.96
C GLY A 619 -6.21 -8.21 38.22
N ARG A 620 -6.23 -7.30 37.23
CA ARG A 620 -5.75 -5.91 37.37
C ARG A 620 -6.84 -4.85 37.46
N GLU A 621 -8.11 -5.25 37.36
CA GLU A 621 -9.28 -4.35 37.25
C GLU A 621 -9.40 -3.36 38.42
N ALA A 622 -8.87 -3.72 39.59
CA ALA A 622 -8.85 -2.90 40.80
C ALA A 622 -7.58 -2.03 40.98
N GLY A 623 -6.61 -2.10 40.05
CA GLY A 623 -5.31 -1.42 40.18
C GLY A 623 -4.43 -1.99 41.30
N PRO A 624 -3.98 -3.26 41.20
CA PRO A 624 -3.29 -3.95 42.28
C PRO A 624 -1.87 -3.39 42.54
N THR A 625 -1.38 -3.64 43.75
CA THR A 625 0.06 -3.58 44.03
C THR A 625 0.65 -4.97 43.85
N VAL A 626 1.67 -5.08 43.01
CA VAL A 626 2.26 -6.33 42.53
C VAL A 626 3.76 -6.37 42.81
N THR A 627 4.31 -7.58 42.93
CA THR A 627 5.76 -7.77 42.83
C THR A 627 6.13 -8.08 41.38
N ALA A 628 7.32 -7.67 40.95
CA ALA A 628 7.82 -7.92 39.61
C ALA A 628 9.34 -8.03 39.60
N THR A 629 9.88 -8.64 38.55
CA THR A 629 11.32 -8.57 38.21
C THR A 629 11.49 -7.66 37.01
N LEU A 630 12.38 -6.66 37.12
CA LEU A 630 12.74 -5.78 36.00
C LEU A 630 13.64 -6.56 35.02
N LEU A 631 13.27 -6.61 33.75
CA LEU A 631 13.92 -7.43 32.72
C LEU A 631 14.96 -6.65 31.89
N ASP A 632 14.92 -5.31 31.93
CA ASP A 632 15.89 -4.42 31.31
C ASP A 632 16.20 -3.19 32.19
N GLY A 633 17.00 -2.25 31.67
CA GLY A 633 17.33 -0.99 32.34
C GLY A 633 16.27 0.10 32.21
N GLY A 634 15.12 -0.18 31.58
CA GLY A 634 14.12 0.81 31.22
C GLY A 634 14.60 1.86 30.21
N LYS A 635 13.70 2.77 29.84
CA LYS A 635 13.98 3.93 29.00
C LYS A 635 12.96 5.04 29.23
N ILE A 636 13.32 6.27 28.85
CA ILE A 636 12.38 7.39 28.81
C ILE A 636 11.66 7.39 27.45
N VAL A 637 10.35 7.63 27.46
CA VAL A 637 9.54 7.94 26.28
C VAL A 637 8.95 9.33 26.45
N GLN A 638 9.05 10.16 25.42
CA GLN A 638 8.36 11.45 25.34
C GLN A 638 6.94 11.22 24.80
N GLY A 639 5.96 11.99 25.25
CA GLY A 639 4.65 12.06 24.61
C GLY A 639 4.73 12.57 23.16
N PHE A 640 3.68 12.31 22.38
CA PHE A 640 3.71 12.54 20.93
C PHE A 640 3.98 14.00 20.56
N VAL A 641 4.93 14.20 19.65
CA VAL A 641 5.29 15.49 19.05
C VAL A 641 4.65 15.60 17.66
N GLY A 642 3.62 16.44 17.55
CA GLY A 642 2.75 16.57 16.39
C GLY A 642 3.42 16.92 15.06
N PRO A 643 4.33 17.91 15.00
CA PRO A 643 5.07 18.22 13.77
C PRO A 643 6.17 17.18 13.52
N GLN A 644 5.96 16.31 12.53
CA GLN A 644 6.86 15.22 12.16
C GLN A 644 7.80 15.63 11.02
N ASN A 645 8.99 15.03 10.94
CA ASN A 645 10.04 15.33 9.95
C ASN A 645 10.43 16.83 9.87
N LYS A 646 10.44 17.52 11.02
CA LYS A 646 10.91 18.90 11.08
C LYS A 646 12.38 19.01 10.68
N ASN A 647 12.65 19.65 9.54
CA ASN A 647 13.97 19.77 8.96
C ASN A 647 14.24 21.21 8.48
N PRO A 648 14.87 22.07 9.30
CA PRO A 648 15.18 23.45 8.95
C PRO A 648 16.09 23.66 7.73
N ALA A 649 16.74 22.60 7.21
CA ALA A 649 17.51 22.69 5.96
C ALA A 649 16.61 22.86 4.73
N ILE A 650 15.34 22.44 4.80
CA ILE A 650 14.35 22.51 3.72
C ILE A 650 13.23 23.46 4.16
N PRO A 651 13.01 24.63 3.51
CA PRO A 651 12.06 25.63 3.97
C PRO A 651 10.63 25.13 4.20
N LEU A 652 10.13 24.25 3.33
CA LEU A 652 8.80 23.63 3.44
C LEU A 652 8.69 22.60 4.57
N LEU A 653 9.80 22.18 5.19
CA LEU A 653 9.85 21.29 6.36
C LEU A 653 10.36 21.98 7.62
N ALA A 654 10.63 23.30 7.59
CA ALA A 654 11.27 24.01 8.71
C ALA A 654 10.44 23.99 10.01
N SER A 655 9.12 23.85 9.90
CA SER A 655 8.18 23.69 11.02
C SER A 655 7.75 22.23 11.26
N GLY A 656 8.16 21.28 10.42
CA GLY A 656 7.60 19.93 10.35
C GLY A 656 6.23 19.89 9.67
N ILE A 657 5.72 18.69 9.43
CA ILE A 657 4.40 18.45 8.84
C ILE A 657 3.45 17.93 9.93
N VAL A 658 2.23 18.47 9.95
CA VAL A 658 1.15 18.11 10.87
C VAL A 658 0.04 17.40 10.09
N THR A 659 -0.23 16.14 10.45
CA THR A 659 -1.19 15.28 9.74
C THR A 659 -2.62 15.51 10.23
N ALA A 660 -3.43 16.26 9.48
CA ALA A 660 -4.76 16.71 9.92
C ALA A 660 -5.88 15.65 9.88
N THR A 661 -5.82 14.71 8.94
CA THR A 661 -6.85 13.67 8.72
C THR A 661 -6.89 12.59 9.79
N ASP A 662 -5.85 12.51 10.63
CA ASP A 662 -5.56 11.36 11.48
C ASP A 662 -5.43 11.81 12.94
N GLN A 663 -6.52 11.76 13.70
CA GLN A 663 -6.63 12.38 15.03
C GLN A 663 -5.67 11.78 16.07
N TYR A 664 -5.14 12.64 16.96
CA TYR A 664 -4.20 12.30 18.03
C TYR A 664 -4.23 13.34 19.16
N VAL A 665 -3.54 13.06 20.27
CA VAL A 665 -3.22 14.06 21.31
C VAL A 665 -1.76 14.49 21.15
N ASN A 666 -1.51 15.79 21.05
CA ASN A 666 -0.15 16.35 21.05
C ASN A 666 0.32 16.59 22.48
N ASP A 667 1.39 15.93 22.91
CA ASP A 667 1.92 16.02 24.28
C ASP A 667 3.47 16.05 24.33
N PRO A 668 4.11 17.06 23.70
CA PRO A 668 5.58 17.14 23.63
C PRO A 668 6.25 17.38 25.00
N ALA A 669 5.47 17.75 26.03
CA ALA A 669 5.94 17.98 27.40
C ALA A 669 5.63 16.82 28.36
N GLY A 670 4.94 15.77 27.90
CA GLY A 670 4.72 14.55 28.67
C GLY A 670 5.94 13.64 28.62
N PHE A 671 6.26 13.02 29.74
CA PHE A 671 7.32 12.00 29.81
C PHE A 671 6.80 10.75 30.50
N TYR A 672 7.41 9.63 30.17
CA TYR A 672 7.07 8.32 30.73
C TYR A 672 8.36 7.52 30.91
N VAL A 673 8.42 6.66 31.92
CA VAL A 673 9.45 5.61 32.00
C VAL A 673 8.83 4.28 31.63
N GLN A 674 9.42 3.61 30.65
CA GLN A 674 8.96 2.34 30.11
C GLN A 674 10.02 1.26 30.36
N VAL A 675 9.60 0.07 30.75
CA VAL A 675 10.48 -1.00 31.25
C VAL A 675 9.88 -2.37 30.91
N ALA A 676 10.71 -3.30 30.44
CA ALA A 676 10.30 -4.70 30.30
C ALA A 676 10.26 -5.34 31.69
N VAL A 677 9.18 -6.03 32.03
CA VAL A 677 8.95 -6.59 33.37
C VAL A 677 8.35 -7.99 33.32
N GLN A 678 8.72 -8.83 34.27
CA GLN A 678 7.98 -10.03 34.62
C GLN A 678 7.16 -9.72 35.89
N VAL A 679 5.86 -9.50 35.74
CA VAL A 679 4.95 -9.30 36.87
C VAL A 679 4.54 -10.65 37.47
N ASN A 680 4.41 -10.71 38.79
CA ASN A 680 4.09 -11.90 39.56
C ASN A 680 2.63 -11.87 40.04
N ASP A 681 1.67 -11.76 39.11
CA ASP A 681 0.23 -11.68 39.38
C ASP A 681 -0.60 -12.82 38.76
N GLY A 682 0.05 -13.72 38.00
CA GLY A 682 -0.61 -14.83 37.31
C GLY A 682 -1.21 -14.47 35.95
N TYR A 683 -1.03 -13.25 35.44
CA TYR A 683 -1.47 -12.88 34.10
C TYR A 683 -0.65 -13.62 33.03
N PRO A 684 -1.26 -14.42 32.13
CA PRO A 684 -0.52 -15.28 31.20
C PRO A 684 -0.03 -14.58 29.91
N GLY A 685 -0.37 -13.31 29.71
CA GLY A 685 -0.08 -12.56 28.48
C GLY A 685 -1.14 -12.71 27.39
N TYR A 686 -2.38 -13.07 27.75
CA TYR A 686 -3.52 -13.15 26.83
C TYR A 686 -4.83 -12.75 27.50
N LEU A 687 -5.83 -12.35 26.72
CA LEU A 687 -7.20 -12.14 27.20
C LEU A 687 -7.98 -13.47 27.09
N PRO A 688 -8.55 -14.02 28.19
CA PRO A 688 -9.31 -15.26 28.13
C PRO A 688 -10.58 -15.13 27.27
N ASN A 689 -11.01 -16.25 26.65
CA ASN A 689 -12.30 -16.30 25.97
C ASN A 689 -13.46 -16.16 26.97
N ASN A 690 -14.50 -15.43 26.57
CA ASN A 690 -15.68 -15.11 27.39
C ASN A 690 -15.35 -14.33 28.67
N PHE A 691 -14.20 -13.64 28.71
CA PHE A 691 -13.83 -12.79 29.83
C PHE A 691 -14.81 -11.63 29.95
N THR A 692 -15.53 -11.55 31.07
CA THR A 692 -16.61 -10.59 31.28
C THR A 692 -16.21 -9.56 32.32
N GLN A 693 -16.22 -8.29 31.94
CA GLN A 693 -15.89 -7.17 32.84
C GLN A 693 -16.78 -5.95 32.55
N PHE A 694 -16.94 -5.10 33.56
CA PHE A 694 -17.60 -3.80 33.40
C PHE A 694 -16.63 -2.79 32.77
N SER A 695 -17.04 -2.16 31.66
CA SER A 695 -16.35 -1.05 31.00
C SER A 695 -16.90 0.27 31.54
N PRO A 696 -16.14 1.05 32.34
CA PRO A 696 -16.67 2.25 32.99
C PRO A 696 -17.06 3.35 31.98
N GLY A 697 -16.19 3.68 31.02
CA GLY A 697 -16.42 4.74 30.05
C GLY A 697 -17.50 4.43 29.01
N THR A 698 -17.98 3.19 28.89
CA THR A 698 -19.19 2.85 28.12
C THR A 698 -20.41 2.53 28.99
N ASN A 699 -20.23 2.43 30.32
CA ASN A 699 -21.25 2.01 31.29
C ASN A 699 -21.93 0.68 30.91
N GLN A 700 -21.15 -0.30 30.46
CA GLN A 700 -21.64 -1.60 29.99
C GLN A 700 -20.77 -2.76 30.49
N THR A 701 -21.40 -3.87 30.84
CA THR A 701 -20.70 -5.15 31.03
C THR A 701 -20.50 -5.81 29.67
N ILE A 702 -19.25 -6.10 29.31
CA ILE A 702 -18.87 -6.68 28.02
C ILE A 702 -18.22 -8.04 28.25
N THR A 703 -18.73 -9.06 27.56
CA THR A 703 -18.11 -10.38 27.42
C THR A 703 -17.22 -10.35 26.18
N TYR A 704 -15.91 -10.42 26.37
CA TYR A 704 -14.92 -10.30 25.29
C TYR A 704 -14.58 -11.66 24.65
N ARG A 705 -14.41 -11.64 23.33
CA ARG A 705 -13.61 -12.64 22.61
C ARG A 705 -12.16 -12.50 23.06
N GLY A 706 -11.59 -13.62 23.49
CA GLY A 706 -10.20 -13.70 23.91
C GLY A 706 -9.25 -13.76 22.73
N GLY A 707 -7.96 -13.68 23.06
CA GLY A 707 -6.87 -13.80 22.11
C GLY A 707 -5.53 -13.44 22.76
N PRO A 708 -4.41 -13.73 22.06
CA PRO A 708 -3.08 -13.46 22.57
C PRO A 708 -2.84 -11.96 22.70
N VAL A 709 -1.99 -11.54 23.65
CA VAL A 709 -1.60 -10.12 23.85
C VAL A 709 -0.07 -10.01 23.85
N GLU A 710 0.61 -10.33 24.96
CA GLU A 710 2.07 -10.50 24.99
C GLU A 710 2.51 -11.92 24.63
N SER A 711 1.58 -12.89 24.67
CA SER A 711 1.83 -14.28 24.21
C SER A 711 2.03 -14.40 22.69
N VAL A 712 1.92 -13.29 21.96
CA VAL A 712 2.37 -13.12 20.57
C VAL A 712 3.89 -13.15 20.45
N HIS A 713 4.62 -13.04 21.55
CA HIS A 713 6.07 -13.24 21.63
C HIS A 713 6.42 -14.45 22.50
N ALA A 714 7.41 -15.23 22.05
CA ALA A 714 7.86 -16.44 22.75
C ALA A 714 8.54 -16.14 24.10
N LYS A 715 9.09 -14.92 24.28
CA LYS A 715 9.72 -14.51 25.54
C LYS A 715 8.64 -14.18 26.59
N PRO A 716 8.81 -14.59 27.86
CA PRO A 716 7.94 -14.20 28.96
C PRO A 716 8.12 -12.72 29.34
N GLY A 717 7.18 -12.18 30.11
CA GLY A 717 7.11 -10.77 30.49
C GLY A 717 6.19 -9.93 29.59
N GLU A 718 6.16 -8.64 29.91
CA GLU A 718 5.40 -7.58 29.24
C GLU A 718 6.18 -6.26 29.30
N VAL A 719 5.79 -5.25 28.51
CA VAL A 719 6.36 -3.90 28.59
C VAL A 719 5.37 -2.97 29.28
N LEU A 720 5.69 -2.57 30.50
CA LEU A 720 4.90 -1.60 31.27
C LEU A 720 5.53 -0.22 31.26
N ARG A 721 4.73 0.79 31.56
CA ARG A 721 5.10 2.19 31.51
C ARG A 721 4.47 2.94 32.68
N THR A 722 5.13 3.97 33.20
CA THR A 722 4.53 4.87 34.19
C THR A 722 3.31 5.61 33.65
N ARG A 723 2.43 6.08 34.55
CA ARG A 723 1.58 7.24 34.23
C ARG A 723 2.45 8.43 33.79
N ARG A 724 1.82 9.38 33.09
CA ARG A 724 2.46 10.60 32.60
C ARG A 724 3.17 11.37 33.73
N LEU A 725 4.46 11.61 33.54
CA LEU A 725 5.32 12.51 34.30
C LEU A 725 5.31 13.90 33.65
N ASN A 726 5.52 14.95 34.45
CA ASN A 726 5.42 16.34 34.01
C ASN A 726 6.76 16.94 33.56
N SER A 727 7.87 16.25 33.79
CA SER A 727 9.19 16.72 33.35
C SER A 727 10.16 15.58 33.03
N LEU A 728 11.15 15.90 32.19
CA LEU A 728 12.28 15.01 31.91
C LEU A 728 13.09 14.68 33.17
N ALA A 729 13.20 15.62 34.11
CA ALA A 729 13.93 15.42 35.36
C ALA A 729 13.26 14.37 36.26
N GLU A 730 11.92 14.38 36.36
CA GLU A 730 11.17 13.31 37.03
C GLU A 730 11.40 11.95 36.34
N ALA A 731 11.36 11.91 35.01
CA ALA A 731 11.59 10.68 34.25
C ALA A 731 13.02 10.13 34.41
N GLN A 732 14.03 11.01 34.47
CA GLN A 732 15.41 10.63 34.79
C GLN A 732 15.54 10.11 36.23
N ALA A 733 14.87 10.75 37.20
CA ALA A 733 14.88 10.30 38.60
C ALA A 733 14.21 8.93 38.78
N VAL A 734 13.11 8.66 38.08
CA VAL A 734 12.47 7.33 38.03
C VAL A 734 13.40 6.30 37.37
N LEU A 735 13.93 6.61 36.17
CA LEU A 735 14.80 5.70 35.42
C LEU A 735 16.05 5.29 36.22
N ALA A 736 16.65 6.23 36.98
CA ALA A 736 17.81 5.97 37.83
C ALA A 736 17.58 4.93 38.94
N THR A 737 16.32 4.55 39.22
CA THR A 737 15.98 3.48 40.18
C THR A 737 15.88 2.09 39.53
N ILE A 738 15.83 2.02 38.20
CA ILE A 738 15.66 0.76 37.46
C ILE A 738 17.02 0.07 37.29
N ALA A 739 17.04 -1.24 37.56
CA ALA A 739 18.18 -2.11 37.29
C ALA A 739 17.67 -3.49 36.87
N GLN A 740 18.25 -4.04 35.80
CA GLN A 740 17.90 -5.37 35.30
C GLN A 740 18.13 -6.44 36.40
N GLY A 741 17.18 -7.35 36.55
CA GLY A 741 17.18 -8.41 37.57
C GLY A 741 16.72 -7.94 38.96
N ARG A 742 16.53 -6.64 39.20
CA ARG A 742 15.99 -6.14 40.47
C ARG A 742 14.54 -6.62 40.65
N GLN A 743 14.26 -7.25 41.79
CA GLN A 743 12.88 -7.47 42.24
C GLN A 743 12.36 -6.18 42.89
N VAL A 744 11.12 -5.82 42.57
CA VAL A 744 10.48 -4.59 43.02
C VAL A 744 9.01 -4.79 43.31
N THR A 745 8.47 -3.92 44.15
CA THR A 745 7.03 -3.71 44.34
C THR A 745 6.60 -2.44 43.60
N MET A 746 5.51 -2.52 42.84
CA MET A 746 4.90 -1.38 42.15
C MET A 746 3.37 -1.46 42.20
N THR A 747 2.70 -0.32 42.11
CA THR A 747 1.23 -0.25 42.00
C THR A 747 0.85 0.02 40.54
N LEU A 748 -0.15 -0.69 40.02
CA LEU A 748 -0.66 -0.52 38.65
C LEU A 748 -2.02 0.18 38.65
N THR A 749 -2.35 0.87 37.56
CA THR A 749 -3.74 1.23 37.23
C THR A 749 -4.48 0.03 36.64
N PRO A 750 -5.82 0.07 36.51
CA PRO A 750 -6.57 -0.93 35.76
C PRO A 750 -6.07 -1.14 34.31
N ALA A 751 -5.60 -0.07 33.67
CA ALA A 751 -4.97 -0.09 32.35
C ALA A 751 -3.52 -0.59 32.34
N SER A 752 -2.99 -1.09 33.46
CA SER A 752 -1.60 -1.54 33.64
C SER A 752 -0.52 -0.46 33.43
N GLU A 753 -0.86 0.82 33.59
CA GLU A 753 0.13 1.89 33.69
C GLU A 753 0.63 1.97 35.15
N ILE A 754 1.93 2.14 35.38
CA ILE A 754 2.57 2.12 36.69
C ILE A 754 2.27 3.45 37.42
N VAL A 755 1.72 3.35 38.63
CA VAL A 755 1.35 4.50 39.45
C VAL A 755 2.60 5.18 39.99
N VAL A 756 2.81 6.42 39.55
CA VAL A 756 3.84 7.32 40.09
C VAL A 756 3.33 7.93 41.42
N PRO A 757 4.06 7.77 42.55
CA PRO A 757 3.80 8.45 43.81
C PRO A 757 4.46 9.85 43.87
N ALA A 758 4.18 10.63 44.91
CA ALA A 758 4.65 12.02 45.03
C ALA A 758 6.18 12.16 45.06
N ASP A 759 6.89 11.24 45.74
CA ASP A 759 8.32 11.03 45.51
C ASP A 759 8.48 10.03 44.37
N VAL A 760 8.83 10.52 43.19
CA VAL A 760 8.92 9.70 41.97
C VAL A 760 9.97 8.58 42.08
N THR A 761 10.97 8.71 42.95
CA THR A 761 11.97 7.64 43.18
C THR A 761 11.35 6.40 43.84
N GLN A 762 10.19 6.55 44.48
CA GLN A 762 9.44 5.46 45.13
C GLN A 762 8.49 4.72 44.18
N THR A 763 8.62 4.90 42.86
CA THR A 763 7.84 4.19 41.83
C THR A 763 8.17 2.70 41.78
N PHE A 764 9.45 2.34 42.02
CA PHE A 764 9.94 0.96 42.03
C PHE A 764 10.63 0.66 43.37
N ARG A 765 9.93 0.00 44.29
CA ARG A 765 10.37 -0.23 45.68
C ARG A 765 11.02 -1.60 45.86
#